data_AF-A0A0H2RFK5-F1
#
_entry.id   AF-A0A0H2RFK5-F1
#
_cell.length_a   1.000
_cell.length_b   1.000
_cell.length_c   1.000
_cell.angle_alpha   90.00
_cell.angle_beta   90.00
_cell.angle_gamma   90.00
#
_symmetry.space_group_name_H-M   'P 1'
#
loop_
_entity.id
_entity.type
_entity.pdbx_description
1 polymer ?
#
loop_
_entity_poly.entity_id
_entity_poly.type
_entity_poly.pdbx_seq_one_letter_code
_entity_poly.pdbx_strand_id
1 'polypeptide(L)'
;MMAERRNERPASLVDTVFPDAILDFTSKEIEEILQINTLWRDGEWVSWPRKNATISEQEMVNFISLIRNEVKTRFASNSNPRYCSSMFREYPVPDPQCETTFKPGIVFTRNPFQEEERDTVDWSDIEMVLEMVSPEMLDKGISRCSRYCERMFDRWPCPRFVPAAVIAGSHIILLIFDRSGMASSEKISVHDNPQKFLRLIIGFLFVSLEHLGFEMTIVVDEDGSHYIKAGDVEYQVSSIYREPGIEGRGTVCYHGVSQEDQSDVVIKDSWVDVCNEQTEIDILNQLNERDEKELCTPDGVRVIPQIVSHEILKTRRPGIAPGEWVDLEATTALFRHHLVEWDGDSPKWTWTSSDKSRKSENVIRKFCRIVMKPFGQKLDTFTSKKVLIRAFGDIVHAIRILNESGIIHRDISSRNILLHKHKGELRGLLIDYDFAVCVKRASSTTLDERVGSPPFMAIDRLPDPPMHPHSYFHDVESLFYVMCWMFTFYSGPRSNQRGIRRSELSEMVVAKWNVDGASGMSLFVAKWKAMHEHFFDKLLNQFDPYFSDYVQECVEAIREIIFKCRGNLRGSRFHEKKAELDRRLETASFEEKERILDEYNVLPISMRHPQAVFQTFLGVLDETVSKLPKEADEEEAGKEAGVDSSREENQPDKDVRAITNDEASKDVKIEDVLSQRAPSGSKSASTKNVPLIASSLPKKRKFTEHSGTCCSPKHLKLSEISEAHSCGGVDNERSRSTDSNATPVQKELLRMADGTTCTVTVMVQGD
;
A
#
# COMPACT_ATOMS: atom_id res chain seq x y z
N MET A 1 -23.39 18.86 -21.60
CA MET A 1 -24.20 17.84 -20.89
C MET A 1 -24.10 17.92 -19.36
N MET A 2 -22.96 18.31 -18.75
CA MET A 2 -22.81 18.39 -17.29
C MET A 2 -23.46 19.62 -16.62
N ALA A 3 -23.82 20.67 -17.37
CA ALA A 3 -24.36 21.91 -16.80
C ALA A 3 -25.88 21.87 -16.50
N GLU A 4 -26.63 20.89 -17.01
CA GLU A 4 -28.09 20.81 -16.87
C GLU A 4 -28.58 20.11 -15.59
N ARG A 5 -27.70 19.44 -14.82
CA ARG A 5 -28.05 18.74 -13.58
C ARG A 5 -28.04 19.61 -12.31
N ARG A 6 -28.10 20.94 -12.44
CA ARG A 6 -27.98 21.87 -11.29
C ARG A 6 -29.26 22.04 -10.44
N ASN A 7 -30.39 21.45 -10.83
CA ASN A 7 -31.69 21.67 -10.17
C ASN A 7 -32.38 20.39 -9.63
N GLU A 8 -31.73 19.23 -9.65
CA GLU A 8 -32.29 18.02 -9.02
C GLU A 8 -31.88 17.96 -7.55
N ARG A 9 -32.83 17.66 -6.65
CA ARG A 9 -32.51 17.40 -5.24
C ARG A 9 -31.40 16.34 -5.18
N PRO A 10 -30.38 16.48 -4.33
CA PRO A 10 -29.35 15.46 -4.21
C PRO A 10 -30.03 14.14 -3.84
N ALA A 11 -29.85 13.12 -4.68
CA ALA A 11 -30.37 11.78 -4.44
C ALA A 11 -29.75 11.25 -3.13
N SER A 12 -30.53 10.53 -2.32
CA SER A 12 -29.96 9.84 -1.16
C SER A 12 -28.95 8.81 -1.65
N LEU A 13 -27.96 8.46 -0.82
CA LEU A 13 -27.02 7.39 -1.13
C LEU A 13 -27.75 6.08 -1.47
N VAL A 14 -28.88 5.80 -0.81
CA VAL A 14 -29.70 4.61 -1.11
C VAL A 14 -30.24 4.65 -2.53
N ASP A 15 -30.73 5.80 -3.00
CA ASP A 15 -31.27 5.96 -4.36
C ASP A 15 -30.17 5.91 -5.42
N THR A 16 -28.94 6.27 -5.02
CA THR A 16 -27.74 6.22 -5.89
C THR A 16 -27.20 4.81 -6.03
N VAL A 17 -27.15 4.05 -4.93
CA VAL A 17 -26.65 2.67 -4.90
C VAL A 17 -27.67 1.71 -5.50
N PHE A 18 -28.96 1.95 -5.24
CA PHE A 18 -30.06 1.10 -5.67
C PHE A 18 -31.11 1.89 -6.47
N PRO A 19 -30.78 2.45 -7.64
CA PRO A 19 -31.74 3.13 -8.51
C PRO A 19 -32.76 2.13 -9.10
N ASP A 20 -33.93 2.63 -9.56
CA ASP A 20 -35.04 1.78 -10.03
C ASP A 20 -34.57 0.81 -11.13
N ALA A 21 -33.70 1.32 -12.01
CA ALA A 21 -33.16 0.56 -13.14
C ALA A 21 -32.12 -0.51 -12.75
N ILE A 22 -31.50 -0.46 -11.56
CA ILE A 22 -30.64 -1.55 -11.04
C ILE A 22 -31.47 -2.57 -10.26
N LEU A 23 -32.53 -2.11 -9.60
CA LEU A 23 -33.40 -2.95 -8.80
C LEU A 23 -34.29 -3.85 -9.66
N ASP A 24 -34.56 -3.47 -10.91
CA ASP A 24 -35.69 -3.99 -11.69
C ASP A 24 -37.03 -3.83 -10.96
N PHE A 25 -37.09 -2.90 -9.99
CA PHE A 25 -38.28 -2.49 -9.25
C PHE A 25 -38.42 -0.98 -9.33
N THR A 26 -39.57 -0.53 -9.83
CA THR A 26 -39.94 0.87 -9.85
C THR A 26 -40.34 1.36 -8.46
N SER A 27 -40.21 2.66 -8.23
CA SER A 27 -40.72 3.31 -7.01
C SER A 27 -42.22 3.04 -6.79
N LYS A 28 -42.97 2.83 -7.88
CA LYS A 28 -44.38 2.43 -7.83
C LYS A 28 -44.57 1.01 -7.30
N GLU A 29 -43.75 0.05 -7.73
CA GLU A 29 -43.83 -1.33 -7.22
C GLU A 29 -43.45 -1.39 -5.73
N ILE A 30 -42.52 -0.54 -5.27
CA ILE A 30 -42.23 -0.37 -3.83
C ILE A 30 -43.49 0.08 -3.06
N GLU A 31 -44.27 1.01 -3.63
CA GLU A 31 -45.55 1.43 -3.04
C GLU A 31 -46.59 0.31 -3.03
N GLU A 32 -46.66 -0.50 -4.10
CA GLU A 32 -47.56 -1.66 -4.18
C GLU A 32 -47.17 -2.74 -3.15
N ILE A 33 -45.87 -2.95 -2.90
CA ILE A 33 -45.39 -3.87 -1.85
C ILE A 33 -45.82 -3.37 -0.45
N LEU A 34 -45.83 -2.06 -0.21
CA LEU A 34 -46.34 -1.47 1.04
C LEU A 34 -47.86 -1.55 1.20
N GLN A 35 -48.60 -2.07 0.21
CA GLN A 35 -50.03 -2.38 0.34
C GLN A 35 -50.29 -3.84 0.75
N ILE A 36 -49.24 -4.66 0.87
CA ILE A 36 -49.38 -6.06 1.28
C ILE A 36 -49.67 -6.11 2.78
N ASN A 37 -50.90 -6.51 3.13
CA ASN A 37 -51.41 -6.58 4.50
C ASN A 37 -50.59 -7.47 5.47
N THR A 38 -49.75 -8.37 4.97
CA THR A 38 -48.82 -9.18 5.78
C THR A 38 -47.55 -8.41 6.17
N LEU A 39 -47.16 -7.40 5.37
CA LEU A 39 -45.99 -6.55 5.62
C LEU A 39 -46.37 -5.25 6.33
N TRP A 40 -47.39 -4.56 5.82
CA TRP A 40 -47.76 -3.21 6.22
C TRP A 40 -49.27 -3.12 6.45
N ARG A 41 -49.68 -2.64 7.61
CA ARG A 41 -51.09 -2.52 8.00
C ARG A 41 -51.28 -1.31 8.91
N ASP A 42 -52.37 -0.59 8.72
CA ASP A 42 -52.76 0.55 9.56
C ASP A 42 -51.64 1.62 9.71
N GLY A 43 -50.80 1.77 8.68
CA GLY A 43 -49.71 2.76 8.67
C GLY A 43 -48.44 2.32 9.44
N GLU A 44 -48.28 1.03 9.74
CA GLU A 44 -47.08 0.49 10.37
C GLU A 44 -46.68 -0.91 9.86
N TRP A 45 -45.44 -1.30 10.16
CA TRP A 45 -44.93 -2.65 9.87
C TRP A 45 -45.58 -3.66 10.80
N VAL A 46 -46.13 -4.75 10.23
CA VAL A 46 -46.77 -5.82 11.02
C VAL A 46 -45.73 -6.53 11.89
N SER A 47 -44.54 -6.79 11.36
CA SER A 47 -43.45 -7.47 12.07
C SER A 47 -42.60 -6.55 12.95
N TRP A 48 -42.71 -5.22 12.78
CA TRP A 48 -42.02 -4.24 13.62
C TRP A 48 -42.89 -2.99 13.88
N PRO A 49 -43.94 -3.10 14.72
CA PRO A 49 -44.83 -2.00 15.01
C PRO A 49 -44.11 -0.82 15.65
N ARG A 50 -44.61 0.42 15.47
CA ARG A 50 -43.97 1.65 15.99
C ARG A 50 -43.79 1.67 17.51
N LYS A 51 -44.63 0.92 18.23
CA LYS A 51 -44.56 0.78 19.70
C LYS A 51 -43.31 0.01 20.16
N ASN A 52 -42.73 -0.80 19.29
CA ASN A 52 -41.54 -1.58 19.60
C ASN A 52 -40.30 -0.78 19.18
N ALA A 53 -39.61 -0.22 20.17
CA ALA A 53 -38.41 0.60 19.92
C ALA A 53 -37.27 -0.19 19.25
N THR A 54 -37.21 -1.51 19.46
CA THR A 54 -36.19 -2.43 18.93
C THR A 54 -36.78 -3.81 18.69
N ILE A 55 -36.21 -4.56 17.75
CA ILE A 55 -36.43 -6.01 17.59
C ILE A 55 -35.08 -6.74 17.64
N SER A 56 -35.10 -8.03 17.96
CA SER A 56 -33.91 -8.89 17.92
C SER A 56 -33.45 -9.18 16.49
N GLU A 57 -32.21 -9.63 16.35
CA GLU A 57 -31.61 -10.01 15.07
C GLU A 57 -32.39 -11.16 14.41
N GLN A 58 -32.88 -12.13 15.19
CA GLN A 58 -33.69 -13.23 14.67
C GLN A 58 -35.06 -12.75 14.19
N GLU A 59 -35.70 -11.82 14.91
CA GLU A 59 -36.95 -11.19 14.45
C GLU A 59 -36.72 -10.37 13.17
N MET A 60 -35.58 -9.69 13.05
CA MET A 60 -35.18 -8.98 11.84
C MET A 60 -34.96 -9.94 10.66
N VAL A 61 -34.28 -11.07 10.87
CA VAL A 61 -34.10 -12.12 9.84
C VAL A 61 -35.46 -12.65 9.37
N ASN A 62 -36.40 -12.88 10.29
CA ASN A 62 -37.76 -13.31 9.96
C ASN A 62 -38.50 -12.24 9.16
N PHE A 63 -38.35 -10.97 9.53
CA PHE A 63 -38.96 -9.84 8.84
C PHE A 63 -38.40 -9.66 7.42
N ILE A 64 -37.09 -9.71 7.24
CA ILE A 64 -36.42 -9.66 5.92
C ILE A 64 -36.83 -10.87 5.07
N SER A 65 -36.92 -12.05 5.67
CA SER A 65 -37.38 -13.27 4.97
C SER A 65 -38.84 -13.16 4.51
N LEU A 66 -39.71 -12.53 5.30
CA LEU A 66 -41.09 -12.25 4.91
C LEU A 66 -41.11 -11.30 3.70
N ILE A 67 -40.36 -10.18 3.74
CA ILE A 67 -40.22 -9.26 2.60
C ILE A 67 -39.75 -10.03 1.36
N ARG A 68 -38.67 -10.80 1.48
CA ARG A 68 -38.12 -11.60 0.38
C ARG A 68 -39.17 -12.50 -0.26
N ASN A 69 -39.92 -13.24 0.56
CA ASN A 69 -40.89 -14.21 0.08
C ASN A 69 -42.09 -13.52 -0.59
N GLU A 70 -42.59 -12.42 -0.02
CA GLU A 70 -43.70 -11.64 -0.58
C GLU A 70 -43.31 -11.02 -1.93
N VAL A 71 -42.11 -10.42 -2.01
CA VAL A 71 -41.57 -9.80 -3.24
C VAL A 71 -41.28 -10.86 -4.31
N LYS A 72 -40.58 -11.95 -3.97
CA LYS A 72 -40.30 -13.05 -4.91
C LYS A 72 -41.59 -13.63 -5.48
N THR A 73 -42.61 -13.84 -4.64
CA THR A 73 -43.86 -14.49 -5.08
C THR A 73 -44.68 -13.60 -6.01
N ARG A 74 -44.73 -12.28 -5.78
CA ARG A 74 -45.65 -11.38 -6.49
C ARG A 74 -45.01 -10.58 -7.62
N PHE A 75 -43.73 -10.23 -7.49
CA PHE A 75 -43.07 -9.26 -8.38
C PHE A 75 -41.86 -9.86 -9.09
N ALA A 76 -41.17 -10.84 -8.50
CA ALA A 76 -39.90 -11.35 -9.02
C ALA A 76 -39.81 -12.88 -8.99
N SER A 77 -40.79 -13.59 -9.57
CA SER A 77 -40.91 -15.06 -9.50
C SER A 77 -39.71 -15.81 -10.07
N ASN A 78 -39.06 -15.23 -11.08
CA ASN A 78 -37.91 -15.81 -11.78
C ASN A 78 -36.56 -15.37 -11.20
N SER A 79 -36.56 -14.55 -10.15
CA SER A 79 -35.33 -14.08 -9.50
C SER A 79 -34.80 -15.09 -8.49
N ASN A 80 -33.49 -15.06 -8.26
CA ASN A 80 -32.84 -15.79 -7.18
C ASN A 80 -32.39 -14.80 -6.10
N PRO A 81 -33.25 -14.46 -5.12
CA PRO A 81 -32.86 -13.53 -4.06
C PRO A 81 -31.87 -14.15 -3.10
N ARG A 82 -31.08 -13.29 -2.46
CA ARG A 82 -30.20 -13.65 -1.35
C ARG A 82 -30.99 -14.08 -0.11
N TYR A 83 -30.29 -14.76 0.78
CA TYR A 83 -30.78 -15.22 2.07
C TYR A 83 -30.08 -14.43 3.17
N CYS A 84 -30.72 -14.27 4.33
CA CYS A 84 -30.10 -13.64 5.49
C CYS A 84 -30.12 -14.57 6.71
N SER A 85 -29.09 -14.49 7.53
CA SER A 85 -28.94 -15.30 8.75
C SER A 85 -28.30 -14.50 9.88
N SER A 86 -28.75 -14.73 11.12
CA SER A 86 -28.18 -14.16 12.34
C SER A 86 -27.30 -15.14 13.11
N MET A 87 -26.97 -16.28 12.51
CA MET A 87 -26.23 -17.39 13.16
C MET A 87 -24.86 -16.96 13.69
N PHE A 88 -24.12 -16.16 12.91
CA PHE A 88 -22.78 -15.70 13.27
C PHE A 88 -22.75 -14.60 14.33
N ARG A 89 -23.90 -14.22 14.89
CA ARG A 89 -23.93 -13.35 16.07
C ARG A 89 -23.26 -14.00 17.27
N GLU A 90 -23.49 -15.31 17.45
CA GLU A 90 -22.97 -16.07 18.59
C GLU A 90 -21.64 -16.76 18.28
N TYR A 91 -21.36 -17.02 17.00
CA TYR A 91 -20.20 -17.76 16.53
C TYR A 91 -19.34 -16.93 15.58
N PRO A 92 -18.00 -16.97 15.68
CA PRO A 92 -17.16 -16.29 14.71
C PRO A 92 -17.34 -16.93 13.32
N VAL A 93 -17.24 -16.12 12.27
CA VAL A 93 -17.19 -16.63 10.90
C VAL A 93 -15.84 -17.33 10.70
N PRO A 94 -15.81 -18.60 10.24
CA PRO A 94 -14.59 -19.27 9.81
C PRO A 94 -13.80 -18.43 8.81
N ASP A 95 -12.48 -18.41 8.96
CA ASP A 95 -11.58 -17.74 8.03
C ASP A 95 -10.34 -18.63 7.86
N PRO A 96 -10.19 -19.28 6.69
CA PRO A 96 -9.06 -20.17 6.42
C PRO A 96 -7.69 -19.47 6.47
N GLN A 97 -7.66 -18.15 6.30
CA GLN A 97 -6.42 -17.37 6.22
C GLN A 97 -6.00 -16.83 7.59
N CYS A 98 -6.94 -16.68 8.54
CA CYS A 98 -6.66 -16.13 9.86
C CYS A 98 -7.70 -16.57 10.89
N GLU A 99 -7.31 -16.90 12.12
CA GLU A 99 -8.29 -17.07 13.21
C GLU A 99 -8.97 -15.73 13.54
N THR A 100 -10.20 -15.52 13.07
CA THR A 100 -10.99 -14.34 13.42
C THR A 100 -11.90 -14.57 14.62
N THR A 101 -12.19 -13.48 15.34
CA THR A 101 -13.19 -13.47 16.44
C THR A 101 -14.43 -12.68 16.04
N PHE A 102 -14.61 -12.45 14.74
CA PHE A 102 -15.61 -11.54 14.20
C PHE A 102 -16.96 -12.23 14.10
N LYS A 103 -17.95 -11.59 14.72
CA LYS A 103 -19.31 -12.09 14.90
C LYS A 103 -20.31 -11.08 14.30
N PRO A 104 -20.52 -11.09 12.98
CA PRO A 104 -21.48 -10.19 12.35
C PRO A 104 -22.91 -10.49 12.83
N GLY A 105 -23.69 -9.45 13.09
CA GLY A 105 -25.06 -9.59 13.60
C GLY A 105 -25.99 -10.31 12.63
N ILE A 106 -26.04 -9.85 11.37
CA ILE A 106 -26.79 -10.47 10.28
C ILE A 106 -25.90 -10.47 9.03
N VAL A 107 -25.84 -11.60 8.33
CA VAL A 107 -25.13 -11.77 7.06
C VAL A 107 -26.11 -12.04 5.93
N PHE A 108 -25.78 -11.59 4.72
CA PHE A 108 -26.51 -11.92 3.49
C PHE A 108 -25.65 -12.86 2.63
N THR A 109 -26.23 -13.97 2.17
CA THR A 109 -25.54 -14.98 1.38
C THR A 109 -26.31 -15.31 0.10
N ARG A 110 -25.62 -15.83 -0.90
CA ARG A 110 -26.22 -16.23 -2.18
C ARG A 110 -27.14 -17.44 -2.03
N ASN A 111 -26.69 -18.42 -1.26
CA ASN A 111 -27.41 -19.66 -1.00
C ASN A 111 -27.81 -19.72 0.49
N PRO A 112 -28.96 -20.33 0.80
CA PRO A 112 -29.30 -20.65 2.18
C PRO A 112 -28.37 -21.75 2.69
N PHE A 113 -28.14 -21.76 3.99
CA PHE A 113 -27.38 -22.80 4.69
C PHE A 113 -28.05 -23.09 6.03
N GLN A 114 -27.88 -24.32 6.52
CA GLN A 114 -28.37 -24.77 7.82
C GLN A 114 -27.32 -24.58 8.92
N GLU A 115 -27.72 -24.74 10.18
CA GLU A 115 -26.81 -24.57 11.33
C GLU A 115 -25.68 -25.60 11.36
N GLU A 116 -25.93 -26.80 10.86
CA GLU A 116 -24.94 -27.86 10.73
C GLU A 116 -23.85 -27.53 9.69
N GLU A 117 -24.15 -26.62 8.75
CA GLU A 117 -23.24 -26.17 7.69
C GLU A 117 -22.41 -24.95 8.11
N ARG A 118 -22.58 -24.43 9.33
CA ARG A 118 -21.92 -23.20 9.80
C ARG A 118 -20.41 -23.20 9.57
N ASP A 119 -19.75 -24.31 9.87
CA ASP A 119 -18.30 -24.40 9.81
C ASP A 119 -17.77 -24.52 8.37
N THR A 120 -18.67 -24.61 7.38
CA THR A 120 -18.35 -24.62 5.94
C THR A 120 -18.53 -23.25 5.27
N VAL A 121 -19.13 -22.29 5.97
CA VAL A 121 -19.41 -20.94 5.45
C VAL A 121 -18.33 -19.98 5.92
N ASP A 122 -17.67 -19.30 5.00
CA ASP A 122 -16.61 -18.32 5.31
C ASP A 122 -16.93 -16.91 4.77
N TRP A 123 -15.97 -15.98 4.89
CA TRP A 123 -16.14 -14.59 4.43
C TRP A 123 -16.34 -14.45 2.91
N SER A 124 -16.00 -15.46 2.11
CA SER A 124 -16.24 -15.48 0.66
C SER A 124 -17.70 -15.75 0.30
N ASP A 125 -18.45 -16.46 1.15
CA ASP A 125 -19.88 -16.74 0.99
C ASP A 125 -20.79 -15.57 1.37
N ILE A 126 -20.25 -14.61 2.14
CA ILE A 126 -20.96 -13.45 2.65
C ILE A 126 -20.88 -12.31 1.64
N GLU A 127 -22.03 -11.74 1.29
CA GLU A 127 -22.17 -10.68 0.30
C GLU A 127 -22.32 -9.29 0.93
N MET A 128 -23.01 -9.22 2.06
CA MET A 128 -23.27 -7.99 2.82
C MET A 128 -23.43 -8.33 4.30
N VAL A 129 -23.20 -7.34 5.15
CA VAL A 129 -23.44 -7.43 6.60
C VAL A 129 -24.40 -6.36 7.06
N LEU A 130 -25.27 -6.72 7.99
CA LEU A 130 -26.17 -5.79 8.69
C LEU A 130 -25.96 -5.95 10.19
N GLU A 131 -25.53 -4.87 10.83
CA GLU A 131 -25.23 -4.85 12.26
C GLU A 131 -26.34 -4.15 13.04
N MET A 132 -26.82 -4.74 14.13
CA MET A 132 -27.84 -4.14 14.99
C MET A 132 -27.20 -3.66 16.30
N VAL A 133 -27.45 -2.41 16.67
CA VAL A 133 -26.86 -1.76 17.85
C VAL A 133 -27.85 -0.85 18.56
N SER A 134 -27.55 -0.53 19.82
CA SER A 134 -28.21 0.60 20.49
C SER A 134 -27.74 1.93 19.88
N PRO A 135 -28.56 3.01 19.95
CA PRO A 135 -28.19 4.32 19.41
C PRO A 135 -26.85 4.86 19.90
N GLU A 136 -26.47 4.55 21.15
CA GLU A 136 -25.22 5.01 21.78
C GLU A 136 -23.98 4.25 21.25
N MET A 137 -24.20 3.09 20.61
CA MET A 137 -23.16 2.20 20.12
C MET A 137 -22.98 2.28 18.61
N LEU A 138 -23.57 3.28 17.95
CA LEU A 138 -23.52 3.47 16.49
C LEU A 138 -22.09 3.46 15.94
N ASP A 139 -21.19 4.25 16.53
CA ASP A 139 -19.79 4.35 16.06
C ASP A 139 -19.06 3.00 16.17
N LYS A 140 -19.36 2.21 17.21
CA LYS A 140 -18.84 0.85 17.35
C LYS A 140 -19.48 -0.13 16.38
N GLY A 141 -20.74 0.06 16.01
CA GLY A 141 -21.40 -0.70 14.94
C GLY A 141 -20.69 -0.47 13.60
N ILE A 142 -20.50 0.80 13.22
CA ILE A 142 -19.78 1.20 12.00
C ILE A 142 -18.35 0.64 12.01
N SER A 143 -17.64 0.77 13.14
CA SER A 143 -16.28 0.23 13.29
C SER A 143 -16.22 -1.29 13.23
N ARG A 144 -17.29 -2.02 13.54
CA ARG A 144 -17.34 -3.48 13.36
C ARG A 144 -17.59 -3.82 11.89
N CYS A 145 -18.51 -3.13 11.23
CA CYS A 145 -18.74 -3.27 9.79
C CYS A 145 -17.45 -3.07 8.98
N SER A 146 -16.61 -2.09 9.33
CA SER A 146 -15.34 -1.90 8.62
C SER A 146 -14.44 -3.14 8.72
N ARG A 147 -14.30 -3.75 9.90
CA ARG A 147 -13.49 -4.96 10.10
C ARG A 147 -14.03 -6.16 9.34
N TYR A 148 -15.37 -6.28 9.24
CA TYR A 148 -16.01 -7.31 8.45
C TYR A 148 -15.76 -7.10 6.95
N CYS A 149 -15.95 -5.87 6.47
CA CYS A 149 -15.73 -5.52 5.07
C CYS A 149 -14.26 -5.70 4.65
N GLU A 150 -13.32 -5.45 5.56
CA GLU A 150 -11.90 -5.75 5.33
C GLU A 150 -11.68 -7.23 4.99
N ARG A 151 -12.30 -8.17 5.73
CA ARG A 151 -12.24 -9.61 5.40
C ARG A 151 -12.91 -9.91 4.05
N MET A 152 -14.02 -9.23 3.75
CA MET A 152 -14.72 -9.40 2.48
C MET A 152 -13.91 -8.90 1.27
N PHE A 153 -13.00 -7.94 1.45
CA PHE A 153 -12.06 -7.54 0.40
C PHE A 153 -10.95 -8.58 0.17
N ASP A 154 -10.68 -9.46 1.13
CA ASP A 154 -9.68 -10.52 1.01
C ASP A 154 -10.18 -11.71 0.15
N ARG A 155 -11.48 -11.77 -0.17
CA ARG A 155 -12.08 -12.85 -0.97
C ARG A 155 -11.68 -12.83 -2.46
N TRP A 156 -11.92 -13.96 -3.12
CA TRP A 156 -11.74 -14.16 -4.55
C TRP A 156 -13.09 -14.38 -5.25
N PRO A 157 -13.47 -13.59 -6.27
CA PRO A 157 -12.89 -12.33 -6.72
C PRO A 157 -13.01 -11.20 -5.67
N CYS A 158 -12.07 -10.25 -5.68
CA CYS A 158 -12.15 -9.08 -4.80
C CYS A 158 -13.32 -8.17 -5.26
N PRO A 159 -14.26 -7.79 -4.39
CA PRO A 159 -15.30 -6.83 -4.74
C PRO A 159 -14.71 -5.42 -4.91
N ARG A 160 -15.25 -4.64 -5.85
CA ARG A 160 -14.91 -3.23 -6.04
C ARG A 160 -15.34 -2.36 -4.86
N PHE A 161 -16.47 -2.69 -4.26
CA PHE A 161 -17.02 -2.09 -3.05
C PHE A 161 -17.85 -3.12 -2.29
N VAL A 162 -18.04 -2.90 -0.99
CA VAL A 162 -18.84 -3.76 -0.12
C VAL A 162 -19.95 -2.93 0.52
N PRO A 163 -21.23 -3.25 0.28
CA PRO A 163 -22.33 -2.68 1.01
C PRO A 163 -22.46 -3.31 2.41
N ALA A 164 -22.72 -2.47 3.40
CA ALA A 164 -23.10 -2.88 4.74
C ALA A 164 -24.20 -1.97 5.28
N ALA A 165 -24.90 -2.39 6.33
CA ALA A 165 -25.86 -1.53 7.01
C ALA A 165 -25.71 -1.61 8.52
N VAL A 166 -26.08 -0.52 9.21
CA VAL A 166 -26.20 -0.50 10.66
C VAL A 166 -27.60 -0.05 11.04
N ILE A 167 -28.28 -0.84 11.86
CA ILE A 167 -29.55 -0.47 12.49
C ILE A 167 -29.26 -0.03 13.92
N ALA A 168 -29.55 1.24 14.21
CA ALA A 168 -29.40 1.85 15.53
C ALA A 168 -30.77 2.27 16.06
N GLY A 169 -31.35 1.45 16.94
CA GLY A 169 -32.76 1.58 17.32
C GLY A 169 -33.69 1.36 16.12
N SER A 170 -34.52 2.35 15.79
CA SER A 170 -35.43 2.33 14.63
C SER A 170 -34.89 3.05 13.38
N HIS A 171 -33.58 3.31 13.33
CA HIS A 171 -32.93 3.97 12.20
C HIS A 171 -31.93 3.04 11.53
N ILE A 172 -31.97 2.96 10.20
CA ILE A 172 -30.97 2.27 9.40
C ILE A 172 -30.03 3.27 8.73
N ILE A 173 -28.76 2.91 8.61
CA ILE A 173 -27.73 3.65 7.86
C ILE A 173 -27.10 2.68 6.87
N LEU A 174 -27.07 3.05 5.58
CA LEU A 174 -26.31 2.35 4.55
C LEU A 174 -24.85 2.81 4.60
N LEU A 175 -23.94 1.86 4.56
CA LEU A 175 -22.50 2.06 4.47
C LEU A 175 -21.99 1.44 3.17
N ILE A 176 -21.16 2.15 2.43
CA ILE A 176 -20.44 1.63 1.28
C ILE A 176 -18.96 1.75 1.55
N PHE A 177 -18.26 0.62 1.61
CA PHE A 177 -16.81 0.56 1.72
C PHE A 177 -16.21 0.32 0.35
N ASP A 178 -15.19 1.08 -0.03
CA ASP A 178 -14.37 0.83 -1.21
C ASP A 178 -12.93 1.27 -0.97
N ARG A 179 -12.10 1.28 -2.03
CA ARG A 179 -10.67 1.60 -1.92
C ARG A 179 -10.36 3.07 -1.60
N SER A 180 -11.39 3.92 -1.53
CA SER A 180 -11.31 5.31 -1.07
C SER A 180 -11.95 5.50 0.31
N GLY A 181 -12.15 4.42 1.07
CA GLY A 181 -12.70 4.44 2.42
C GLY A 181 -14.20 4.18 2.47
N MET A 182 -14.93 4.92 3.31
CA MET A 182 -16.34 4.66 3.60
C MET A 182 -17.22 5.86 3.22
N ALA A 183 -18.31 5.61 2.50
CA ALA A 183 -19.43 6.52 2.34
C ALA A 183 -20.61 6.05 3.20
N SER A 184 -21.37 6.98 3.79
CA SER A 184 -22.54 6.67 4.60
C SER A 184 -23.77 7.47 4.17
N SER A 185 -24.94 6.87 4.31
CA SER A 185 -26.22 7.57 4.12
C SER A 185 -26.58 8.41 5.34
N GLU A 186 -27.64 9.20 5.19
CA GLU A 186 -28.37 9.75 6.33
C GLU A 186 -28.96 8.63 7.22
N LYS A 187 -29.37 9.00 8.44
CA LYS A 187 -30.19 8.12 9.30
C LYS A 187 -31.59 8.01 8.73
N ILE A 188 -31.99 6.82 8.31
CA ILE A 188 -33.29 6.56 7.71
C ILE A 188 -34.20 5.93 8.77
N SER A 189 -35.23 6.65 9.19
CA SER A 189 -36.26 6.09 10.08
C SER A 189 -37.02 4.99 9.36
N VAL A 190 -36.99 3.77 9.91
CA VAL A 190 -37.67 2.59 9.34
C VAL A 190 -39.18 2.78 9.30
N HIS A 191 -39.74 3.53 10.26
CA HIS A 191 -41.17 3.76 10.35
C HIS A 191 -41.64 5.00 9.58
N ASP A 192 -40.84 6.06 9.54
CA ASP A 192 -41.23 7.33 8.88
C ASP A 192 -40.87 7.34 7.39
N ASN A 193 -39.89 6.53 6.97
CA ASN A 193 -39.50 6.37 5.58
C ASN A 193 -39.52 4.89 5.16
N PRO A 194 -40.69 4.21 5.24
CA PRO A 194 -40.79 2.78 4.96
C PRO A 194 -40.43 2.44 3.52
N GLN A 195 -40.70 3.33 2.56
CA GLN A 195 -40.32 3.16 1.15
C GLN A 195 -38.80 3.04 0.98
N LYS A 196 -38.03 3.93 1.62
CA LYS A 196 -36.56 3.94 1.51
C LYS A 196 -35.93 2.76 2.25
N PHE A 197 -36.49 2.39 3.42
CA PHE A 197 -36.11 1.15 4.10
C PHE A 197 -36.34 -0.08 3.20
N LEU A 198 -37.53 -0.18 2.61
CA LEU A 198 -37.90 -1.30 1.74
C LEU A 198 -37.01 -1.36 0.50
N ARG A 199 -36.72 -0.21 -0.12
CA ARG A 199 -35.78 -0.07 -1.24
C ARG A 199 -34.40 -0.66 -0.90
N LEU A 200 -33.86 -0.31 0.26
CA LEU A 200 -32.57 -0.81 0.73
C LEU A 200 -32.60 -2.34 0.94
N ILE A 201 -33.62 -2.87 1.61
CA ILE A 201 -33.74 -4.32 1.85
C ILE A 201 -33.95 -5.10 0.55
N ILE A 202 -34.76 -4.59 -0.39
CA ILE A 202 -34.91 -5.18 -1.72
C ILE A 202 -33.58 -5.12 -2.48
N GLY A 203 -32.84 -4.02 -2.38
CA GLY A 203 -31.50 -3.89 -2.94
C GLY A 203 -30.56 -4.99 -2.45
N PHE A 204 -30.53 -5.22 -1.14
CA PHE A 204 -29.72 -6.28 -0.55
C PHE A 204 -30.15 -7.68 -1.03
N LEU A 205 -31.45 -7.89 -1.22
CA LEU A 205 -31.97 -9.20 -1.60
C LEU A 205 -31.86 -9.53 -3.10
N PHE A 206 -32.10 -8.58 -4.00
CA PHE A 206 -32.41 -8.88 -5.41
C PHE A 206 -31.40 -8.34 -6.43
N VAL A 207 -30.54 -7.38 -6.07
CA VAL A 207 -29.58 -6.78 -7.00
C VAL A 207 -28.56 -7.80 -7.48
N SER A 208 -28.15 -7.76 -8.76
CA SER A 208 -27.15 -8.68 -9.30
C SER A 208 -25.77 -8.51 -8.63
N LEU A 209 -24.89 -9.51 -8.77
CA LEU A 209 -23.54 -9.45 -8.18
C LEU A 209 -22.71 -8.30 -8.76
N GLU A 210 -22.78 -8.06 -10.07
CA GLU A 210 -22.10 -6.95 -10.73
C GLU A 210 -22.43 -5.60 -10.06
N HIS A 211 -23.71 -5.38 -9.74
CA HIS A 211 -24.21 -4.18 -9.09
C HIS A 211 -24.01 -4.14 -7.58
N LEU A 212 -23.58 -5.25 -6.96
CA LEU A 212 -23.00 -5.25 -5.61
C LEU A 212 -21.48 -5.06 -5.60
N GLY A 213 -20.89 -4.78 -6.77
CA GLY A 213 -19.47 -4.47 -6.88
C GLY A 213 -18.60 -5.63 -7.33
N PHE A 214 -19.15 -6.80 -7.66
CA PHE A 214 -18.33 -7.90 -8.19
C PHE A 214 -17.77 -7.60 -9.57
N GLU A 215 -16.50 -7.99 -9.74
CA GLU A 215 -15.77 -7.98 -11.00
C GLU A 215 -16.20 -9.21 -11.83
N MET A 216 -16.58 -8.99 -13.08
CA MET A 216 -17.20 -9.99 -13.95
C MET A 216 -16.24 -10.56 -15.01
N THR A 217 -15.04 -9.99 -15.17
CA THR A 217 -14.01 -10.53 -16.07
C THR A 217 -13.29 -11.75 -15.49
N ILE A 218 -13.41 -11.99 -14.19
CA ILE A 218 -12.93 -13.21 -13.54
C ILE A 218 -14.01 -14.29 -13.64
N VAL A 219 -13.68 -15.38 -14.34
CA VAL A 219 -14.55 -16.55 -14.49
C VAL A 219 -13.96 -17.71 -13.71
N VAL A 220 -14.84 -18.47 -13.05
CA VAL A 220 -14.49 -19.76 -12.42
C VAL A 220 -15.11 -20.85 -13.26
N ASP A 221 -14.30 -21.78 -13.76
CA ASP A 221 -14.76 -22.93 -14.53
C ASP A 221 -15.24 -24.06 -13.61
N GLU A 222 -15.90 -25.08 -14.16
CA GLU A 222 -16.50 -26.20 -13.40
C GLU A 222 -15.46 -27.00 -12.59
N ASP A 223 -14.20 -27.00 -13.04
CA ASP A 223 -13.08 -27.67 -12.37
C ASP A 223 -12.44 -26.82 -11.25
N GLY A 224 -12.91 -25.59 -11.04
CA GLY A 224 -12.37 -24.63 -10.07
C GLY A 224 -11.20 -23.79 -10.60
N SER A 225 -10.81 -23.95 -11.87
CA SER A 225 -9.81 -23.10 -12.51
C SER A 225 -10.33 -21.67 -12.67
N HIS A 226 -9.44 -20.70 -12.49
CA HIS A 226 -9.77 -19.29 -12.63
C HIS A 226 -9.23 -18.73 -13.94
N TYR A 227 -10.04 -17.90 -14.60
CA TYR A 227 -9.69 -17.24 -15.84
C TYR A 227 -9.92 -15.74 -15.75
N ILE A 228 -9.03 -14.97 -16.36
CA ILE A 228 -9.16 -13.54 -16.57
C ILE A 228 -9.08 -13.25 -18.06
N LYS A 229 -10.07 -12.51 -18.57
CA LYS A 229 -9.98 -11.90 -19.90
C LYS A 229 -9.41 -10.49 -19.79
N ALA A 230 -8.32 -10.23 -20.51
CA ALA A 230 -7.70 -8.90 -20.60
C ALA A 230 -7.48 -8.52 -22.07
N GLY A 231 -8.23 -7.53 -22.54
CA GLY A 231 -8.37 -7.28 -23.98
C GLY A 231 -9.03 -8.47 -24.68
N ASP A 232 -8.40 -8.97 -25.75
CA ASP A 232 -8.90 -10.11 -26.52
C ASP A 232 -8.35 -11.47 -26.06
N VAL A 233 -7.38 -11.46 -25.13
CA VAL A 233 -6.67 -12.67 -24.67
C VAL A 233 -7.26 -13.17 -23.36
N GLU A 234 -7.45 -14.48 -23.26
CA GLU A 234 -7.83 -15.18 -22.03
C GLU A 234 -6.60 -15.78 -21.35
N TYR A 235 -6.56 -15.69 -20.02
CA TYR A 235 -5.48 -16.19 -19.19
C TYR A 235 -6.04 -17.11 -18.11
N GLN A 236 -5.48 -18.31 -17.97
CA GLN A 236 -5.67 -19.10 -16.76
C GLN A 236 -4.81 -18.49 -15.66
N VAL A 237 -5.40 -18.19 -14.50
CA VAL A 237 -4.74 -17.38 -13.47
C VAL A 237 -4.66 -18.06 -12.10
N SER A 238 -3.59 -17.75 -11.38
CA SER A 238 -3.45 -18.02 -9.95
C SER A 238 -3.01 -16.77 -9.20
N SER A 239 -3.62 -16.50 -8.03
CA SER A 239 -3.29 -15.33 -7.21
C SER A 239 -1.92 -15.51 -6.54
N ILE A 240 -1.00 -14.57 -6.78
CA ILE A 240 0.37 -14.62 -6.23
C ILE A 240 0.62 -13.54 -5.16
N TYR A 241 -0.17 -12.47 -5.16
CA TYR A 241 -0.06 -11.39 -4.19
C TYR A 241 -1.39 -10.66 -4.01
N ARG A 242 -1.65 -10.20 -2.79
CA ARG A 242 -2.78 -9.34 -2.44
C ARG A 242 -2.37 -8.35 -1.36
N GLU A 243 -2.66 -7.08 -1.59
CA GLU A 243 -2.53 -6.03 -0.59
C GLU A 243 -3.76 -6.06 0.34
N PRO A 244 -3.57 -6.22 1.67
CA PRO A 244 -4.66 -6.21 2.63
C PRO A 244 -5.16 -4.79 2.91
N GLY A 245 -6.30 -4.69 3.58
CA GLY A 245 -6.88 -3.43 4.04
C GLY A 245 -7.99 -2.91 3.13
N ILE A 246 -8.65 -1.84 3.54
CA ILE A 246 -9.77 -1.22 2.80
C ILE A 246 -9.24 -0.12 1.89
N GLU A 247 -8.65 0.92 2.47
CA GLU A 247 -8.18 2.12 1.77
C GLU A 247 -6.80 1.88 1.14
N GLY A 248 -6.61 2.30 -0.11
CA GLY A 248 -5.33 2.20 -0.81
C GLY A 248 -5.46 1.70 -2.24
N ARG A 249 -4.38 1.12 -2.77
CA ARG A 249 -4.37 0.55 -4.12
C ARG A 249 -5.11 -0.79 -4.16
N GLY A 250 -5.13 -1.53 -3.05
CA GLY A 250 -5.78 -2.84 -3.01
C GLY A 250 -5.20 -3.78 -4.07
N THR A 251 -3.90 -3.67 -4.32
CA THR A 251 -3.22 -4.34 -5.43
C THR A 251 -3.36 -5.84 -5.32
N VAL A 252 -3.80 -6.48 -6.41
CA VAL A 252 -3.81 -7.94 -6.54
C VAL A 252 -2.99 -8.32 -7.78
N CYS A 253 -2.07 -9.26 -7.62
CA CYS A 253 -1.27 -9.77 -8.73
C CYS A 253 -1.58 -11.24 -8.98
N TYR A 254 -1.60 -11.60 -10.26
CA TYR A 254 -1.83 -12.95 -10.75
C TYR A 254 -0.64 -13.41 -11.58
N HIS A 255 -0.27 -14.68 -11.41
CA HIS A 255 0.41 -15.41 -12.46
C HIS A 255 -0.64 -15.83 -13.47
N GLY A 256 -0.46 -15.45 -14.74
CA GLY A 256 -1.36 -15.80 -15.83
C GLY A 256 -0.63 -16.63 -16.88
N VAL A 257 -1.30 -17.64 -17.41
CA VAL A 257 -0.85 -18.42 -18.58
C VAL A 257 -1.79 -18.11 -19.73
N SER A 258 -1.26 -17.50 -20.79
CA SER A 258 -2.06 -17.16 -21.97
C SER A 258 -2.61 -18.42 -22.63
N GLN A 259 -3.92 -18.42 -22.90
CA GLN A 259 -4.56 -19.52 -23.63
C GLN A 259 -4.28 -19.48 -25.13
N GLU A 260 -3.68 -18.40 -25.66
CA GLU A 260 -3.32 -18.27 -27.08
C GLU A 260 -1.92 -18.82 -27.38
N ASP A 261 -0.90 -18.39 -26.64
CA ASP A 261 0.50 -18.69 -26.91
C ASP A 261 1.23 -19.43 -25.78
N GLN A 262 0.51 -19.79 -24.70
CA GLN A 262 1.04 -20.48 -23.51
C GLN A 262 2.16 -19.72 -22.78
N SER A 263 2.26 -18.41 -23.00
CA SER A 263 3.25 -17.58 -22.32
C SER A 263 2.82 -17.20 -20.91
N ASP A 264 3.80 -17.16 -20.01
CA ASP A 264 3.63 -16.65 -18.65
C ASP A 264 3.59 -15.11 -18.63
N VAL A 265 2.62 -14.57 -17.88
CA VAL A 265 2.44 -13.14 -17.62
C VAL A 265 2.23 -12.87 -16.14
N VAL A 266 2.42 -11.61 -15.75
CA VAL A 266 1.88 -11.05 -14.51
C VAL A 266 0.68 -10.18 -14.87
N ILE A 267 -0.46 -10.40 -14.25
CA ILE A 267 -1.62 -9.49 -14.34
C ILE A 267 -1.72 -8.75 -13.00
N LYS A 268 -1.65 -7.42 -13.01
CA LYS A 268 -1.74 -6.54 -11.84
C LYS A 268 -3.02 -5.74 -11.90
N ASP A 269 -3.90 -5.95 -10.93
CA ASP A 269 -5.11 -5.16 -10.72
C ASP A 269 -4.87 -4.18 -9.56
N SER A 270 -5.14 -2.90 -9.74
CA SER A 270 -4.93 -1.87 -8.71
C SER A 270 -5.84 -0.66 -8.85
N TRP A 271 -6.13 0.00 -7.73
CA TRP A 271 -6.88 1.24 -7.66
C TRP A 271 -5.95 2.45 -7.68
N VAL A 272 -5.88 3.09 -8.85
CA VAL A 272 -4.98 4.21 -9.14
C VAL A 272 -5.65 5.53 -8.81
N ASP A 273 -4.96 6.37 -8.04
CA ASP A 273 -5.41 7.73 -7.71
C ASP A 273 -5.47 8.60 -8.96
N VAL A 274 -6.61 9.25 -9.21
CA VAL A 274 -6.80 10.12 -10.38
C VAL A 274 -6.06 11.45 -10.27
N CYS A 275 -5.63 11.85 -9.07
CA CYS A 275 -4.86 13.06 -8.84
C CYS A 275 -3.37 12.88 -9.14
N ASN A 276 -2.90 11.64 -9.33
CA ASN A 276 -1.50 11.40 -9.67
C ASN A 276 -1.17 12.03 -11.02
N GLU A 277 -0.20 12.94 -11.05
CA GLU A 277 0.27 13.59 -12.29
C GLU A 277 0.84 12.59 -13.29
N GLN A 278 1.46 11.51 -12.78
CA GLN A 278 2.00 10.42 -13.57
C GLN A 278 1.67 9.09 -12.88
N THR A 279 1.10 8.16 -13.62
CA THR A 279 0.78 6.82 -13.14
C THR A 279 1.88 5.82 -13.51
N GLU A 280 1.92 4.65 -12.87
CA GLU A 280 2.83 3.55 -13.24
C GLU A 280 2.71 3.21 -14.73
N ILE A 281 1.48 3.20 -15.27
CA ILE A 281 1.26 2.88 -16.68
C ILE A 281 1.83 3.96 -17.61
N ASP A 282 1.76 5.25 -17.23
CA ASP A 282 2.38 6.33 -18.01
C ASP A 282 3.91 6.19 -18.06
N ILE A 283 4.53 5.88 -16.91
CA ILE A 283 5.98 5.68 -16.80
C ILE A 283 6.42 4.46 -17.60
N LEU A 284 5.73 3.33 -17.45
CA LEU A 284 6.06 2.11 -18.17
C LEU A 284 5.81 2.25 -19.67
N ASN A 285 4.75 2.92 -20.12
CA ASN A 285 4.53 3.22 -21.55
C ASN A 285 5.68 4.07 -22.11
N GLN A 286 6.06 5.14 -21.42
CA GLN A 286 7.19 5.98 -21.82
C GLN A 286 8.49 5.17 -21.98
N LEU A 287 8.75 4.20 -21.10
CA LEU A 287 9.91 3.33 -21.18
C LEU A 287 9.78 2.33 -22.33
N ASN A 288 8.61 1.71 -22.49
CA ASN A 288 8.34 0.68 -23.50
C ASN A 288 8.26 1.22 -24.94
N GLU A 289 8.19 2.53 -25.14
CA GLU A 289 8.33 3.19 -26.46
C GLU A 289 9.77 3.17 -26.99
N ARG A 290 10.78 2.92 -26.14
CA ARG A 290 12.19 2.84 -26.55
C ARG A 290 12.49 1.53 -27.28
N ASP A 291 13.62 1.49 -27.99
CA ASP A 291 14.10 0.25 -28.62
C ASP A 291 14.38 -0.82 -27.55
N GLU A 292 14.01 -2.08 -27.83
CA GLU A 292 14.16 -3.22 -26.93
C GLU A 292 15.58 -3.35 -26.37
N LYS A 293 16.60 -3.07 -27.19
CA LYS A 293 18.00 -3.19 -26.79
C LYS A 293 18.40 -2.15 -25.74
N GLU A 294 17.70 -1.02 -25.70
CA GLU A 294 17.94 0.05 -24.72
C GLU A 294 17.34 -0.28 -23.35
N LEU A 295 16.37 -1.20 -23.29
CA LEU A 295 15.74 -1.68 -22.06
C LEU A 295 16.44 -2.94 -21.50
N CYS A 296 17.47 -3.41 -22.19
CA CYS A 296 18.21 -4.61 -21.86
C CYS A 296 19.63 -4.30 -21.32
N THR A 297 20.16 -5.23 -20.54
CA THR A 297 21.61 -5.31 -20.27
C THR A 297 22.39 -5.60 -21.56
N PRO A 298 23.73 -5.39 -21.59
CA PRO A 298 24.54 -5.67 -22.77
C PRO A 298 24.44 -7.11 -23.32
N ASP A 299 24.11 -8.08 -22.47
CA ASP A 299 23.91 -9.49 -22.86
C ASP A 299 22.44 -9.86 -23.20
N GLY A 300 21.56 -8.86 -23.23
CA GLY A 300 20.18 -8.95 -23.73
C GLY A 300 19.13 -9.28 -22.68
N VAL A 301 19.42 -9.08 -21.39
CA VAL A 301 18.45 -9.32 -20.32
C VAL A 301 17.57 -8.10 -20.12
N ARG A 302 16.25 -8.31 -20.20
CA ARG A 302 15.28 -7.26 -19.95
C ARG A 302 15.14 -6.99 -18.44
N VAL A 303 15.42 -5.76 -18.02
CA VAL A 303 15.44 -5.38 -16.58
C VAL A 303 14.28 -4.48 -16.16
N ILE A 304 13.43 -4.09 -17.12
CA ILE A 304 12.20 -3.30 -16.92
C ILE A 304 11.02 -4.10 -17.52
N PRO A 305 9.85 -4.18 -16.86
CA PRO A 305 8.69 -4.88 -17.37
C PRO A 305 8.27 -4.42 -18.77
N GLN A 306 7.88 -5.39 -19.58
CA GLN A 306 7.18 -5.18 -20.84
C GLN A 306 5.69 -5.12 -20.57
N ILE A 307 5.01 -4.09 -21.07
CA ILE A 307 3.54 -4.06 -21.10
C ILE A 307 3.07 -4.93 -22.27
N VAL A 308 2.22 -5.90 -21.98
CA VAL A 308 1.50 -6.71 -22.99
C VAL A 308 0.18 -6.03 -23.33
N SER A 309 -0.58 -5.65 -22.31
CA SER A 309 -1.82 -4.90 -22.43
C SER A 309 -2.12 -4.18 -21.12
N HIS A 310 -3.00 -3.18 -21.19
CA HIS A 310 -3.53 -2.53 -19.99
C HIS A 310 -4.93 -2.00 -20.27
N GLU A 311 -5.76 -1.89 -19.24
CA GLU A 311 -7.11 -1.38 -19.35
C GLU A 311 -7.57 -0.73 -18.05
N ILE A 312 -8.51 0.21 -18.16
CA ILE A 312 -9.33 0.66 -17.04
C ILE A 312 -10.57 -0.23 -17.07
N LEU A 313 -10.78 -1.01 -16.01
CA LEU A 313 -11.90 -1.93 -15.94
C LEU A 313 -13.21 -1.18 -15.97
N LYS A 314 -14.21 -1.77 -16.61
CA LYS A 314 -15.53 -1.16 -16.80
C LYS A 314 -16.58 -1.83 -15.93
N THR A 315 -17.63 -1.09 -15.61
CA THR A 315 -18.83 -1.57 -14.93
C THR A 315 -20.04 -1.08 -15.72
N ARG A 316 -21.07 -1.92 -15.85
CA ARG A 316 -22.33 -1.49 -16.46
C ARG A 316 -23.13 -0.66 -15.49
N ARG A 317 -23.87 0.30 -16.03
CA ARG A 317 -24.89 1.07 -15.31
C ARG A 317 -26.11 1.32 -16.18
N PRO A 318 -27.27 1.61 -15.57
CA PRO A 318 -28.41 2.06 -16.34
C PRO A 318 -28.08 3.31 -17.15
N GLY A 319 -28.48 3.31 -18.41
CA GLY A 319 -28.43 4.44 -19.32
C GLY A 319 -29.53 5.46 -19.04
N ILE A 320 -29.65 6.44 -19.92
CA ILE A 320 -30.67 7.51 -19.78
C ILE A 320 -32.04 6.96 -20.17
N ALA A 321 -32.11 6.08 -21.16
CA ALA A 321 -33.34 5.42 -21.53
C ALA A 321 -33.62 4.19 -20.65
N PRO A 322 -34.88 3.93 -20.26
CA PRO A 322 -35.24 2.71 -19.54
C PRO A 322 -34.78 1.44 -20.29
N GLY A 323 -34.10 0.54 -19.59
CA GLY A 323 -33.56 -0.71 -20.16
C GLY A 323 -32.25 -0.55 -20.94
N GLU A 324 -31.75 0.68 -21.13
CA GLU A 324 -30.42 0.93 -21.68
C GLU A 324 -29.35 0.64 -20.61
N TRP A 325 -28.22 0.10 -21.05
CA TRP A 325 -27.04 -0.12 -20.21
C TRP A 325 -25.83 0.55 -20.87
N VAL A 326 -25.02 1.24 -20.08
CA VAL A 326 -23.79 1.90 -20.52
C VAL A 326 -22.60 1.38 -19.73
N ASP A 327 -21.50 1.12 -20.45
CA ASP A 327 -20.22 0.79 -19.84
C ASP A 327 -19.52 2.08 -19.38
N LEU A 328 -19.14 2.12 -18.12
CA LEU A 328 -18.38 3.22 -17.53
C LEU A 328 -17.13 2.70 -16.85
N GLU A 329 -16.10 3.53 -16.78
CA GLU A 329 -14.90 3.20 -16.01
C GLU A 329 -15.26 2.93 -14.54
N ALA A 330 -14.70 1.85 -13.99
CA ALA A 330 -14.84 1.50 -12.59
C ALA A 330 -14.08 2.51 -11.72
N THR A 331 -14.83 3.25 -10.90
CA THR A 331 -14.28 4.32 -10.06
C THR A 331 -14.97 4.40 -8.70
N THR A 332 -14.21 4.79 -7.67
CA THR A 332 -14.74 5.08 -6.33
C THR A 332 -15.55 6.39 -6.29
N ALA A 333 -15.53 7.19 -7.35
CA ALA A 333 -16.40 8.36 -7.49
C ALA A 333 -17.89 7.98 -7.62
N LEU A 334 -18.18 6.71 -7.92
CA LEU A 334 -19.53 6.18 -8.15
C LEU A 334 -20.55 6.68 -7.11
N PHE A 335 -20.27 6.47 -5.82
CA PHE A 335 -21.19 6.82 -4.74
C PHE A 335 -20.91 8.19 -4.11
N ARG A 336 -19.89 8.87 -4.61
CA ARG A 336 -19.37 10.09 -4.03
C ARG A 336 -19.76 11.33 -4.83
N HIS A 337 -20.08 11.20 -6.11
CA HIS A 337 -20.37 12.35 -6.99
C HIS A 337 -21.51 13.29 -6.50
N HIS A 338 -22.47 12.81 -5.70
CA HIS A 338 -23.52 13.64 -5.08
C HIS A 338 -23.05 14.40 -3.82
N LEU A 339 -21.86 14.11 -3.32
CA LEU A 339 -21.19 14.78 -2.19
C LEU A 339 -20.10 15.76 -2.68
N VAL A 340 -19.99 15.96 -4.00
CA VAL A 340 -19.03 16.85 -4.70
C VAL A 340 -19.73 18.09 -5.23
N GLU A 341 -19.25 19.27 -4.87
CA GLU A 341 -19.36 20.49 -5.67
C GLU A 341 -18.22 20.53 -6.69
N TRP A 342 -18.53 20.63 -7.98
CA TRP A 342 -17.50 20.72 -9.03
C TRP A 342 -17.12 22.18 -9.30
N ASP A 343 -15.83 22.49 -9.27
CA ASP A 343 -15.24 23.79 -9.63
C ASP A 343 -14.44 23.64 -10.94
N GLY A 344 -15.10 23.78 -12.08
CA GLY A 344 -14.53 23.39 -13.37
C GLY A 344 -14.40 21.87 -13.50
N ASP A 345 -13.20 21.38 -13.85
CA ASP A 345 -12.87 19.94 -13.91
C ASP A 345 -12.40 19.38 -12.55
N SER A 346 -12.36 20.20 -11.50
CA SER A 346 -11.81 19.83 -10.19
C SER A 346 -12.90 19.63 -9.13
N PRO A 347 -12.92 18.51 -8.37
CA PRO A 347 -13.92 18.24 -7.34
C PRO A 347 -13.64 18.98 -6.01
N LYS A 348 -14.64 19.65 -5.43
CA LYS A 348 -14.70 20.23 -4.06
C LYS A 348 -15.76 19.49 -3.25
N TRP A 349 -15.56 19.25 -1.96
CA TRP A 349 -16.38 18.29 -1.20
C TRP A 349 -17.04 18.87 0.06
N THR A 350 -18.27 18.43 0.38
CA THR A 350 -18.99 18.73 1.63
C THR A 350 -18.95 17.54 2.61
N TRP A 351 -17.94 17.55 3.50
CA TRP A 351 -17.80 16.85 4.82
C TRP A 351 -17.84 15.31 4.89
N THR A 352 -16.84 14.68 5.56
CA THR A 352 -16.97 13.97 6.86
C THR A 352 -15.62 13.50 7.44
N SER A 353 -15.02 14.31 8.33
CA SER A 353 -14.11 13.85 9.39
C SER A 353 -14.06 14.94 10.46
N SER A 354 -14.31 14.58 11.73
CA SER A 354 -14.13 15.47 12.89
C SER A 354 -12.66 15.79 13.16
N ASP A 355 -11.75 15.13 12.45
CA ASP A 355 -10.33 15.41 12.48
C ASP A 355 -9.96 16.51 11.48
N LYS A 356 -9.83 17.74 11.97
CA LYS A 356 -9.41 18.91 11.19
C LYS A 356 -7.99 18.77 10.60
N SER A 357 -7.22 17.76 11.00
CA SER A 357 -5.91 17.44 10.41
C SER A 357 -6.00 16.62 9.12
N ARG A 358 -7.13 15.94 8.87
CA ARG A 358 -7.41 15.12 7.67
C ARG A 358 -8.14 15.94 6.59
N LYS A 359 -7.62 17.15 6.32
CA LYS A 359 -7.97 17.89 5.09
C LYS A 359 -7.44 17.20 3.82
N SER A 360 -6.65 16.12 3.96
CA SER A 360 -6.12 15.31 2.87
C SER A 360 -7.25 14.59 2.13
N GLU A 361 -7.78 15.30 1.14
CA GLU A 361 -8.37 14.87 -0.13
C GLU A 361 -9.18 13.57 -0.12
N ASN A 362 -10.47 13.67 -0.43
CA ASN A 362 -11.29 12.53 -0.85
C ASN A 362 -10.71 11.95 -2.14
N VAL A 363 -9.75 11.04 -2.01
CA VAL A 363 -9.04 10.41 -3.12
C VAL A 363 -10.02 9.66 -4.00
N ILE A 364 -10.18 10.06 -5.26
CA ILE A 364 -10.91 9.26 -6.26
C ILE A 364 -9.92 8.30 -6.90
N ARG A 365 -10.34 7.05 -7.06
CA ARG A 365 -9.53 6.03 -7.72
C ARG A 365 -10.24 5.45 -8.93
N LYS A 366 -9.47 5.05 -9.94
CA LYS A 366 -9.91 4.20 -11.06
C LYS A 366 -9.33 2.80 -10.89
N PHE A 367 -10.09 1.78 -11.27
CA PHE A 367 -9.64 0.40 -11.19
C PHE A 367 -8.96 0.01 -12.51
N CYS A 368 -7.64 -0.21 -12.45
CA CYS A 368 -6.79 -0.48 -13.60
C CYS A 368 -6.27 -1.91 -13.56
N ARG A 369 -6.10 -2.51 -14.74
CA ARG A 369 -5.45 -3.79 -14.96
C ARG A 369 -4.27 -3.61 -15.90
N ILE A 370 -3.12 -4.18 -15.55
CA ILE A 370 -1.90 -4.18 -16.38
C ILE A 370 -1.42 -5.61 -16.54
N VAL A 371 -1.21 -6.06 -17.78
CA VAL A 371 -0.60 -7.36 -18.11
C VAL A 371 0.84 -7.13 -18.53
N MET A 372 1.78 -7.82 -17.88
CA MET A 372 3.22 -7.60 -18.05
C MET A 372 4.01 -8.89 -18.23
N LYS A 373 5.17 -8.77 -18.89
CA LYS A 373 6.21 -9.80 -19.01
C LYS A 373 7.59 -9.22 -18.68
N PRO A 374 8.60 -10.04 -18.32
CA PRO A 374 8.50 -11.46 -18.00
C PRO A 374 7.88 -11.70 -16.62
N PHE A 375 7.37 -12.92 -16.39
CA PHE A 375 7.02 -13.38 -15.05
C PHE A 375 8.30 -13.66 -14.24
N GLY A 376 8.32 -13.23 -12.98
CA GLY A 376 9.47 -13.37 -12.10
C GLY A 376 9.09 -13.87 -10.70
N GLN A 377 10.05 -14.48 -10.02
CA GLN A 377 9.97 -14.95 -8.63
C GLN A 377 10.65 -13.95 -7.69
N LYS A 378 10.30 -14.00 -6.38
CA LYS A 378 10.86 -13.10 -5.37
C LYS A 378 12.40 -13.15 -5.33
N LEU A 379 13.06 -12.03 -5.02
CA LEU A 379 14.53 -11.96 -4.93
C LEU A 379 15.14 -13.00 -3.98
N ASP A 380 14.45 -13.36 -2.89
CA ASP A 380 14.93 -14.32 -1.89
C ASP A 380 15.04 -15.77 -2.40
N THR A 381 14.46 -16.07 -3.57
CA THR A 381 14.53 -17.39 -4.21
C THR A 381 15.84 -17.65 -4.96
N PHE A 382 16.82 -16.74 -4.88
CA PHE A 382 18.12 -16.87 -5.54
C PHE A 382 18.76 -18.25 -5.29
N THR A 383 19.39 -18.83 -6.30
CA THR A 383 19.98 -20.18 -6.22
C THR A 383 21.44 -20.18 -5.79
N SER A 384 22.13 -19.04 -5.92
CA SER A 384 23.54 -18.89 -5.56
C SER A 384 23.87 -17.43 -5.24
N LYS A 385 24.98 -17.18 -4.52
CA LYS A 385 25.53 -15.81 -4.36
C LYS A 385 25.77 -15.15 -5.71
N LYS A 386 26.22 -15.92 -6.69
CA LYS A 386 26.53 -15.42 -8.01
C LYS A 386 25.29 -14.87 -8.70
N VAL A 387 24.16 -15.59 -8.64
CA VAL A 387 22.85 -15.10 -9.11
C VAL A 387 22.43 -13.84 -8.38
N LEU A 388 22.57 -13.80 -7.06
CA LEU A 388 22.17 -12.64 -6.26
C LEU A 388 22.98 -11.38 -6.60
N ILE A 389 24.31 -11.47 -6.69
CA ILE A 389 25.17 -10.35 -7.06
C ILE A 389 24.94 -9.90 -8.52
N ARG A 390 24.74 -10.84 -9.44
CA ARG A 390 24.36 -10.53 -10.83
C ARG A 390 23.03 -9.80 -10.91
N ALA A 391 22.03 -10.24 -10.17
CA ALA A 391 20.73 -9.58 -10.11
C ALA A 391 20.86 -8.14 -9.61
N PHE A 392 21.71 -7.86 -8.62
CA PHE A 392 21.99 -6.47 -8.23
C PHE A 392 22.63 -5.66 -9.36
N GLY A 393 23.51 -6.26 -10.16
CA GLY A 393 24.06 -5.62 -11.37
C GLY A 393 22.99 -5.31 -12.41
N ASP A 394 22.06 -6.24 -12.64
CA ASP A 394 20.91 -6.04 -13.52
C ASP A 394 20.03 -4.86 -13.05
N ILE A 395 19.84 -4.70 -11.72
CA ILE A 395 19.10 -3.55 -11.17
C ILE A 395 19.87 -2.23 -11.30
N VAL A 396 21.20 -2.23 -11.21
CA VAL A 396 22.00 -1.03 -11.54
C VAL A 396 21.82 -0.63 -13.00
N HIS A 397 21.73 -1.60 -13.92
CA HIS A 397 21.37 -1.32 -15.31
C HIS A 397 19.97 -0.73 -15.44
N ALA A 398 18.97 -1.24 -14.70
CA ALA A 398 17.63 -0.67 -14.67
C ALA A 398 17.65 0.80 -14.21
N ILE A 399 18.33 1.11 -13.09
CA ILE A 399 18.45 2.48 -12.58
C ILE A 399 19.16 3.39 -13.59
N ARG A 400 20.18 2.89 -14.30
CA ARG A 400 20.84 3.63 -15.39
C ARG A 400 19.86 3.98 -16.51
N ILE A 401 19.07 3.00 -16.98
CA ILE A 401 18.07 3.19 -18.04
C ILE A 401 17.01 4.21 -17.61
N LEU A 402 16.56 4.16 -16.35
CA LEU A 402 15.63 5.15 -15.79
C LEU A 402 16.25 6.56 -15.80
N ASN A 403 17.48 6.71 -15.30
CA ASN A 403 18.18 7.99 -15.28
C ASN A 403 18.36 8.57 -16.70
N GLU A 404 18.75 7.75 -17.68
CA GLU A 404 18.86 8.15 -19.09
C GLU A 404 17.52 8.58 -19.69
N SER A 405 16.42 8.01 -19.19
CA SER A 405 15.05 8.38 -19.56
C SER A 405 14.51 9.57 -18.78
N GLY A 406 15.30 10.16 -17.87
CA GLY A 406 14.87 11.23 -16.97
C GLY A 406 13.84 10.79 -15.93
N ILE A 407 13.85 9.52 -15.56
CA ILE A 407 12.95 8.89 -14.58
C ILE A 407 13.77 8.47 -13.34
N ILE A 408 13.14 8.56 -12.17
CA ILE A 408 13.65 8.01 -10.90
C ILE A 408 12.59 7.10 -10.29
N HIS A 409 13.01 6.01 -9.65
CA HIS A 409 12.10 4.97 -9.15
C HIS A 409 11.51 5.33 -7.78
N ARG A 410 12.33 5.88 -6.87
CA ARG A 410 11.98 6.32 -5.51
C ARG A 410 11.55 5.26 -4.49
N ASP A 411 11.24 4.03 -4.92
CA ASP A 411 10.92 2.92 -4.00
C ASP A 411 11.70 1.62 -4.32
N ILE A 412 13.02 1.70 -4.45
CA ILE A 412 13.86 0.49 -4.57
C ILE A 412 13.83 -0.27 -3.22
N SER A 413 13.35 -1.51 -3.26
CA SER A 413 13.24 -2.39 -2.09
C SER A 413 13.41 -3.86 -2.49
N SER A 414 13.67 -4.74 -1.52
CA SER A 414 13.76 -6.19 -1.79
C SER A 414 12.47 -6.80 -2.34
N ARG A 415 11.32 -6.14 -2.15
CA ARG A 415 10.00 -6.57 -2.66
C ARG A 415 9.77 -6.15 -4.12
N ASN A 416 10.49 -5.13 -4.58
CA ASN A 416 10.33 -4.55 -5.92
C ASN A 416 11.42 -5.05 -6.89
N ILE A 417 12.21 -6.04 -6.47
CA ILE A 417 13.21 -6.73 -7.29
C ILE A 417 12.77 -8.18 -7.42
N LEU A 418 12.61 -8.65 -8.66
CA LEU A 418 12.30 -10.03 -8.98
C LEU A 418 13.48 -10.71 -9.71
N LEU A 419 13.45 -12.04 -9.72
CA LEU A 419 14.32 -12.88 -10.52
C LEU A 419 13.50 -13.53 -11.63
N HIS A 420 13.92 -13.45 -12.89
CA HIS A 420 13.30 -14.17 -13.98
C HIS A 420 14.34 -14.96 -14.78
N LYS A 421 13.90 -16.01 -15.45
CA LYS A 421 14.80 -16.87 -16.24
C LYS A 421 15.11 -16.21 -17.58
N HIS A 422 16.39 -16.06 -17.90
CA HIS A 422 16.88 -15.64 -19.21
C HIS A 422 18.01 -16.58 -19.65
N LYS A 423 17.83 -17.27 -20.79
CA LYS A 423 18.80 -18.26 -21.33
C LYS A 423 19.29 -19.28 -20.30
N GLY A 424 18.41 -19.72 -19.40
CA GLY A 424 18.74 -20.71 -18.37
C GLY A 424 19.13 -20.13 -17.01
N GLU A 425 19.61 -18.88 -16.95
CA GLU A 425 20.06 -18.23 -15.72
C GLU A 425 18.96 -17.34 -15.11
N LEU A 426 18.93 -17.22 -13.78
CA LEU A 426 18.08 -16.25 -13.08
C LEU A 426 18.72 -14.86 -13.10
N ARG A 427 17.93 -13.84 -13.44
CA ARG A 427 18.37 -12.45 -13.65
C ARG A 427 17.42 -11.43 -13.04
N GLY A 428 17.92 -10.26 -12.70
CA GLY A 428 17.18 -9.22 -11.99
C GLY A 428 16.19 -8.45 -12.86
N LEU A 429 15.01 -8.18 -12.31
CA LEU A 429 13.94 -7.37 -12.91
C LEU A 429 13.43 -6.35 -11.88
N LEU A 430 13.38 -5.07 -12.25
CA LEU A 430 12.87 -3.99 -11.39
C LEU A 430 11.38 -3.73 -11.68
N ILE A 431 10.52 -3.87 -10.66
CA ILE A 431 9.05 -3.71 -10.76
C ILE A 431 8.51 -2.62 -9.83
N ASP A 432 7.21 -2.35 -9.90
CA ASP A 432 6.45 -1.42 -9.03
C ASP A 432 6.85 0.06 -9.22
N TYR A 433 6.40 0.64 -10.34
CA TYR A 433 6.70 2.04 -10.72
C TYR A 433 5.65 3.03 -10.19
N ASP A 434 4.82 2.64 -9.23
CA ASP A 434 3.75 3.48 -8.67
C ASP A 434 4.28 4.75 -7.99
N PHE A 435 5.54 4.73 -7.51
CA PHE A 435 6.22 5.92 -6.98
C PHE A 435 7.19 6.54 -7.99
N ALA A 436 7.36 6.01 -9.20
CA ALA A 436 8.31 6.56 -10.15
C ALA A 436 7.82 7.91 -10.72
N VAL A 437 8.75 8.81 -11.04
CA VAL A 437 8.42 10.11 -11.63
C VAL A 437 9.41 10.49 -12.73
N CYS A 438 8.92 11.23 -13.72
CA CYS A 438 9.78 11.91 -14.69
C CYS A 438 10.26 13.23 -14.07
N VAL A 439 11.55 13.36 -13.82
CA VAL A 439 12.17 14.50 -13.12
C VAL A 439 11.87 15.83 -13.81
N LYS A 440 11.73 15.85 -15.14
CA LYS A 440 11.43 17.07 -15.91
C LYS A 440 9.97 17.50 -15.81
N ARG A 441 9.06 16.58 -15.47
CA ARG A 441 7.61 16.83 -15.36
C ARG A 441 7.18 17.01 -13.89
N ALA A 442 7.91 16.39 -12.96
CA ALA A 442 7.62 16.45 -11.54
C ALA A 442 7.79 17.87 -10.97
N SER A 443 6.85 18.26 -10.11
CA SER A 443 7.00 19.48 -9.30
C SER A 443 8.15 19.35 -8.30
N SER A 444 8.70 20.48 -7.84
CA SER A 444 9.71 20.48 -6.78
C SER A 444 9.20 19.83 -5.50
N THR A 445 7.92 20.05 -5.17
CA THR A 445 7.26 19.43 -4.02
C THR A 445 7.25 17.91 -4.14
N THR A 446 6.92 17.37 -5.33
CA THR A 446 6.93 15.93 -5.60
C THR A 446 8.33 15.32 -5.46
N LEU A 447 9.38 16.03 -5.88
CA LEU A 447 10.77 15.58 -5.71
C LEU A 447 11.25 15.66 -4.25
N ASP A 448 10.61 16.50 -3.43
CA ASP A 448 10.89 16.65 -2.00
C ASP A 448 10.01 15.75 -1.11
N GLU A 449 8.96 15.14 -1.65
CA GLU A 449 8.13 14.17 -0.93
C GLU A 449 8.95 12.98 -0.40
N ARG A 450 8.79 12.70 0.90
CA ARG A 450 9.37 11.52 1.52
C ARG A 450 8.50 10.29 1.22
N VAL A 451 8.74 9.68 0.08
CA VAL A 451 8.13 8.42 -0.37
C VAL A 451 9.14 7.27 -0.35
N GLY A 452 8.62 6.04 -0.40
CA GLY A 452 9.41 4.81 -0.46
C GLY A 452 9.52 4.09 0.88
N SER A 453 10.12 2.91 0.82
CA SER A 453 10.24 1.98 1.94
C SER A 453 11.28 2.44 2.97
N PRO A 454 10.90 2.82 4.22
CA PRO A 454 11.82 3.42 5.19
C PRO A 454 13.14 2.65 5.44
N PRO A 455 13.15 1.30 5.54
CA PRO A 455 14.39 0.54 5.71
C PRO A 455 15.40 0.74 4.59
N PHE A 456 14.94 1.05 3.38
CA PHE A 456 15.75 1.19 2.17
C PHE A 456 15.90 2.64 1.71
N MET A 457 15.15 3.58 2.29
CA MET A 457 15.23 5.00 1.94
C MET A 457 16.62 5.59 2.20
N ALA A 458 17.15 6.34 1.23
CA ALA A 458 18.45 7.01 1.35
C ALA A 458 18.52 8.00 2.53
N ILE A 459 19.70 8.15 3.14
CA ILE A 459 19.96 8.99 4.31
C ILE A 459 19.47 10.42 4.09
N ASP A 460 19.81 11.02 2.95
CA ASP A 460 19.52 12.42 2.62
C ASP A 460 18.01 12.72 2.47
N ARG A 461 17.18 11.67 2.31
CA ARG A 461 15.72 11.77 2.18
C ARG A 461 14.98 11.68 3.52
N LEU A 462 15.68 11.26 4.58
CA LEU A 462 15.10 11.05 5.91
C LEU A 462 14.87 12.32 6.76
N PRO A 463 15.61 13.44 6.59
CA PRO A 463 15.29 14.72 7.20
C PRO A 463 14.05 15.39 6.58
N ASP A 464 13.32 16.20 7.36
CA ASP A 464 12.17 16.99 6.91
C ASP A 464 12.49 18.49 7.12
N PRO A 465 12.69 19.30 6.07
CA PRO A 465 12.73 18.91 4.65
C PRO A 465 13.96 18.04 4.31
N PRO A 466 13.93 17.31 3.17
CA PRO A 466 15.07 16.52 2.73
C PRO A 466 16.28 17.39 2.36
N MET A 467 17.48 16.79 2.39
CA MET A 467 18.73 17.50 2.10
C MET A 467 18.92 17.78 0.60
N HIS A 468 18.48 16.84 -0.24
CA HIS A 468 18.53 16.94 -1.70
C HIS A 468 17.22 16.44 -2.31
N PRO A 469 16.75 17.03 -3.44
CA PRO A 469 15.69 16.45 -4.24
C PRO A 469 16.02 15.02 -4.65
N HIS A 470 15.02 14.14 -4.76
CA HIS A 470 15.27 12.75 -5.14
C HIS A 470 15.93 12.67 -6.52
N SER A 471 16.89 11.75 -6.67
CA SER A 471 17.77 11.64 -7.84
C SER A 471 18.32 10.21 -7.94
N TYR A 472 18.96 9.86 -9.05
CA TYR A 472 19.43 8.49 -9.34
C TYR A 472 20.32 7.88 -8.25
N PHE A 473 21.15 8.69 -7.59
CA PHE A 473 22.07 8.19 -6.56
C PHE A 473 21.34 7.74 -5.29
N HIS A 474 20.14 8.26 -5.03
CA HIS A 474 19.30 7.78 -3.94
C HIS A 474 18.76 6.37 -4.23
N ASP A 475 18.40 6.07 -5.49
CA ASP A 475 17.95 4.73 -5.89
C ASP A 475 19.10 3.71 -5.80
N VAL A 476 20.34 4.13 -6.11
CA VAL A 476 21.56 3.32 -5.93
C VAL A 476 21.88 3.09 -4.44
N GLU A 477 21.73 4.10 -3.59
CA GLU A 477 21.87 3.95 -2.13
C GLU A 477 20.81 3.00 -1.55
N SER A 478 19.57 3.06 -2.04
CA SER A 478 18.52 2.12 -1.66
C SER A 478 18.86 0.68 -2.04
N LEU A 479 19.43 0.44 -3.23
CA LEU A 479 19.92 -0.89 -3.61
C LEU A 479 21.00 -1.41 -2.65
N PHE A 480 21.93 -0.55 -2.22
CA PHE A 480 22.93 -0.92 -1.22
C PHE A 480 22.29 -1.36 0.11
N TYR A 481 21.24 -0.68 0.57
CA TYR A 481 20.52 -1.13 1.77
C TYR A 481 19.79 -2.46 1.57
N VAL A 482 19.28 -2.75 0.36
CA VAL A 482 18.74 -4.07 0.01
C VAL A 482 19.83 -5.14 0.12
N MET A 483 21.05 -4.87 -0.36
CA MET A 483 22.18 -5.80 -0.22
C MET A 483 22.48 -6.10 1.24
N CYS A 484 22.65 -5.07 2.09
CA CYS A 484 22.88 -5.25 3.53
C CYS A 484 21.76 -6.04 4.21
N TRP A 485 20.51 -5.80 3.80
CA TRP A 485 19.35 -6.53 4.31
C TRP A 485 19.43 -8.02 3.95
N MET A 486 19.62 -8.35 2.67
CA MET A 486 19.72 -9.73 2.20
C MET A 486 20.86 -10.47 2.89
N PHE A 487 22.03 -9.84 3.05
CA PHE A 487 23.20 -10.51 3.63
C PHE A 487 23.12 -10.68 5.15
N THR A 488 22.25 -9.95 5.82
CA THR A 488 22.05 -10.09 7.28
C THR A 488 21.00 -11.14 7.63
N PHE A 489 19.94 -11.21 6.81
CA PHE A 489 18.72 -11.95 7.13
C PHE A 489 18.58 -13.31 6.43
N TYR A 490 19.46 -13.66 5.51
CA TYR A 490 19.45 -14.95 4.82
C TYR A 490 20.74 -15.72 5.10
N SER A 491 20.62 -17.04 5.28
CA SER A 491 21.75 -17.94 5.54
C SER A 491 22.13 -18.79 4.33
N GLY A 492 21.47 -18.59 3.19
CA GLY A 492 21.76 -19.33 1.97
C GLY A 492 20.72 -19.12 0.88
N PRO A 493 20.85 -19.84 -0.24
CA PRO A 493 19.95 -19.75 -1.38
C PRO A 493 18.57 -20.38 -1.10
N ARG A 494 17.66 -20.27 -2.06
CA ARG A 494 16.33 -20.88 -2.08
C ARG A 494 15.49 -20.47 -0.87
N SER A 495 15.42 -19.16 -0.61
CA SER A 495 14.64 -18.56 0.48
C SER A 495 15.04 -19.04 1.88
N ASN A 496 16.30 -19.45 2.07
CA ASN A 496 16.82 -19.88 3.38
C ASN A 496 17.01 -18.67 4.31
N GLN A 497 15.94 -18.31 5.00
CA GLN A 497 15.92 -17.24 6.00
C GLN A 497 16.69 -17.65 7.26
N ARG A 498 17.44 -16.70 7.81
CA ARG A 498 18.15 -16.89 9.08
C ARG A 498 17.16 -16.91 10.24
N GLY A 499 17.21 -17.96 11.06
CA GLY A 499 16.46 -18.02 12.32
C GLY A 499 17.04 -17.03 13.32
N ILE A 500 16.35 -15.91 13.55
CA ILE A 500 16.79 -14.84 14.45
C ILE A 500 15.80 -14.68 15.60
N ARG A 501 16.32 -14.72 16.83
CA ARG A 501 15.52 -14.47 18.02
C ARG A 501 15.15 -13.01 18.14
N ARG A 502 13.97 -12.70 18.67
CA ARG A 502 13.51 -11.31 18.84
C ARG A 502 14.48 -10.41 19.63
N SER A 503 15.15 -10.96 20.64
CA SER A 503 16.16 -10.25 21.43
C SER A 503 17.42 -9.91 20.62
N GLU A 504 17.81 -10.79 19.71
CA GLU A 504 18.94 -10.58 18.81
C GLU A 504 18.59 -9.56 17.73
N LEU A 505 17.36 -9.64 17.19
CA LEU A 505 16.84 -8.71 16.20
C LEU A 505 16.95 -7.25 16.67
N SER A 506 16.62 -6.95 17.93
CA SER A 506 16.73 -5.58 18.47
C SER A 506 18.16 -5.02 18.51
N GLU A 507 19.18 -5.90 18.52
CA GLU A 507 20.60 -5.52 18.54
C GLU A 507 21.21 -5.37 17.14
N MET A 508 20.53 -5.90 16.11
CA MET A 508 20.98 -5.82 14.72
C MET A 508 20.92 -4.39 14.18
N VAL A 509 21.93 -4.02 13.40
CA VAL A 509 22.05 -2.68 12.80
C VAL A 509 20.92 -2.45 11.80
N VAL A 510 20.70 -3.39 10.88
CA VAL A 510 19.67 -3.29 9.83
C VAL A 510 18.23 -3.31 10.39
N ALA A 511 18.00 -4.04 11.49
CA ALA A 511 16.67 -4.10 12.11
C ALA A 511 16.23 -2.74 12.69
N LYS A 512 17.21 -1.92 13.12
CA LYS A 512 16.95 -0.55 13.59
C LYS A 512 16.47 0.38 12.48
N TRP A 513 16.57 -0.04 11.21
CA TRP A 513 16.06 0.72 10.08
C TRP A 513 14.55 0.53 9.85
N ASN A 514 13.93 -0.38 10.60
CA ASN A 514 12.54 -0.81 10.44
C ASN A 514 11.72 -0.62 11.73
N VAL A 515 12.07 0.36 12.57
CA VAL A 515 11.37 0.58 13.85
C VAL A 515 10.15 1.47 13.66
N ASP A 516 8.97 0.92 13.91
CA ASP A 516 7.71 1.66 13.86
C ASP A 516 7.72 2.87 14.82
N GLY A 517 7.27 4.02 14.31
CA GLY A 517 7.21 5.26 15.08
C GLY A 517 8.56 5.99 15.24
N ALA A 518 9.64 5.48 14.66
CA ALA A 518 10.89 6.21 14.53
C ALA A 518 10.66 7.48 13.70
N SER A 519 11.01 8.65 14.24
CA SER A 519 11.04 9.88 13.44
C SER A 519 12.09 9.73 12.32
N GLY A 520 11.88 10.39 11.18
CA GLY A 520 12.87 10.41 10.09
C GLY A 520 14.28 10.76 10.58
N MET A 521 14.39 11.62 11.59
CA MET A 521 15.67 11.96 12.24
C MET A 521 16.30 10.80 13.02
N SER A 522 15.52 9.98 13.72
CA SER A 522 16.08 8.80 14.40
C SER A 522 16.59 7.75 13.42
N LEU A 523 15.88 7.55 12.31
CA LEU A 523 16.30 6.66 11.23
C LEU A 523 17.55 7.20 10.52
N PHE A 524 17.60 8.52 10.27
CA PHE A 524 18.78 9.21 9.75
C PHE A 524 20.00 8.95 10.62
N VAL A 525 19.91 9.17 11.94
CA VAL A 525 21.03 8.95 12.86
C VAL A 525 21.47 7.48 12.88
N ALA A 526 20.52 6.54 12.85
CA ALA A 526 20.83 5.11 12.85
C ALA A 526 21.59 4.69 11.58
N LYS A 527 21.11 5.11 10.40
CA LYS A 527 21.77 4.83 9.12
C LYS A 527 23.09 5.57 8.98
N TRP A 528 23.13 6.86 9.29
CA TRP A 528 24.36 7.66 9.26
C TRP A 528 25.45 7.00 10.11
N LYS A 529 25.14 6.62 11.35
CA LYS A 529 26.07 5.89 12.21
C LYS A 529 26.48 4.56 11.61
N ALA A 530 25.55 3.77 11.05
CA ALA A 530 25.92 2.50 10.43
C ALA A 530 26.88 2.66 9.24
N MET A 531 26.77 3.76 8.49
CA MET A 531 27.59 4.05 7.32
C MET A 531 28.92 4.73 7.64
N HIS A 532 29.03 5.35 8.82
CA HIS A 532 30.19 6.13 9.24
C HIS A 532 30.82 5.55 10.52
N GLU A 533 32.01 6.01 10.91
CA GLU A 533 32.70 5.52 12.12
C GLU A 533 33.02 4.00 12.10
N HIS A 534 33.30 3.40 13.26
CA HIS A 534 33.59 1.96 13.44
C HIS A 534 32.33 1.07 13.41
N PHE A 535 31.14 1.65 13.21
CA PHE A 535 29.88 0.90 13.21
C PHE A 535 29.63 0.14 11.91
N PHE A 536 30.32 0.51 10.82
CA PHE A 536 30.24 -0.26 9.58
C PHE A 536 30.85 -1.66 9.75
N ASP A 537 31.96 -1.78 10.47
CA ASP A 537 32.54 -3.09 10.82
C ASP A 537 31.55 -3.93 11.64
N LYS A 538 30.75 -3.29 12.51
CA LYS A 538 29.68 -3.97 13.24
C LYS A 538 28.58 -4.49 12.29
N LEU A 539 28.22 -3.75 11.24
CA LEU A 539 27.27 -4.20 10.23
C LEU A 539 27.80 -5.42 9.46
N LEU A 540 29.04 -5.35 8.97
CA LEU A 540 29.67 -6.47 8.24
C LEU A 540 29.77 -7.73 9.08
N ASN A 541 30.14 -7.59 10.37
CA ASN A 541 30.20 -8.69 11.33
C ASN A 541 28.83 -9.32 11.65
N GLN A 542 27.72 -8.67 11.28
CA GLN A 542 26.37 -9.19 11.45
C GLN A 542 25.85 -9.95 10.22
N PHE A 543 26.55 -9.88 9.08
CA PHE A 543 26.24 -10.69 7.92
C PHE A 543 26.34 -12.17 8.27
N ASP A 544 25.49 -12.96 7.62
CA ASP A 544 25.56 -14.41 7.77
C ASP A 544 26.90 -14.94 7.21
N PRO A 545 27.52 -15.96 7.84
CA PRO A 545 28.76 -16.57 7.35
C PRO A 545 28.71 -16.97 5.86
N TYR A 546 27.54 -17.30 5.32
CA TYR A 546 27.37 -17.55 3.89
C TYR A 546 27.91 -16.40 3.00
N PHE A 547 27.82 -15.15 3.45
CA PHE A 547 28.25 -13.93 2.74
C PHE A 547 29.58 -13.33 3.24
N SER A 548 30.38 -14.09 4.00
CA SER A 548 31.62 -13.60 4.63
C SER A 548 32.88 -13.58 3.73
N ASP A 549 32.74 -13.90 2.45
CA ASP A 549 33.84 -13.94 1.47
C ASP A 549 33.90 -12.65 0.64
N TYR A 550 34.16 -12.75 -0.68
CA TYR A 550 34.24 -11.60 -1.60
C TYR A 550 33.01 -10.68 -1.57
N VAL A 551 31.88 -11.13 -1.02
CA VAL A 551 30.68 -10.30 -0.83
C VAL A 551 30.91 -9.18 0.19
N GLN A 552 31.71 -9.39 1.25
CA GLN A 552 32.04 -8.32 2.20
C GLN A 552 32.90 -7.24 1.53
N GLU A 553 33.93 -7.64 0.78
CA GLU A 553 34.77 -6.72 -0.01
C GLU A 553 33.94 -5.92 -1.02
N CYS A 554 32.95 -6.57 -1.65
CA CYS A 554 32.00 -5.94 -2.57
C CYS A 554 31.19 -4.84 -1.87
N VAL A 555 30.59 -5.14 -0.71
CA VAL A 555 29.78 -4.19 0.06
C VAL A 555 30.64 -3.03 0.59
N GLU A 556 31.86 -3.30 1.05
CA GLU A 556 32.84 -2.28 1.41
C GLU A 556 33.11 -1.34 0.24
N ALA A 557 33.48 -1.88 -0.93
CA ALA A 557 33.78 -1.08 -2.11
C ALA A 557 32.57 -0.23 -2.55
N ILE A 558 31.36 -0.78 -2.51
CA ILE A 558 30.12 -0.05 -2.82
C ILE A 558 29.88 1.08 -1.81
N ARG A 559 30.07 0.84 -0.51
CA ARG A 559 29.96 1.89 0.51
C ARG A 559 30.94 3.03 0.22
N GLU A 560 32.17 2.72 -0.17
CA GLU A 560 33.17 3.74 -0.53
C GLU A 560 32.71 4.58 -1.73
N ILE A 561 32.05 3.96 -2.72
CA ILE A 561 31.48 4.68 -3.87
C ILE A 561 30.39 5.66 -3.41
N ILE A 562 29.48 5.24 -2.53
CA ILE A 562 28.32 6.04 -2.12
C ILE A 562 28.73 7.15 -1.14
N PHE A 563 29.45 6.80 -0.07
CA PHE A 563 29.62 7.67 1.09
C PHE A 563 31.00 8.33 1.18
N LYS A 564 31.99 7.94 0.37
CA LYS A 564 33.34 8.53 0.39
C LYS A 564 33.72 9.18 -0.93
N CYS A 565 34.61 10.17 -0.84
CA CYS A 565 35.22 10.84 -1.99
C CYS A 565 36.71 10.46 -2.04
N ARG A 566 37.26 10.18 -3.23
CA ARG A 566 38.70 9.96 -3.40
C ARG A 566 39.46 11.28 -3.23
N GLY A 567 40.32 11.39 -2.21
CA GLY A 567 41.22 12.53 -2.02
C GLY A 567 40.75 13.58 -1.00
N ASN A 568 41.40 14.75 -1.00
CA ASN A 568 41.32 15.76 0.07
C ASN A 568 40.60 17.07 -0.34
N LEU A 569 39.77 17.03 -1.38
CA LEU A 569 39.01 18.22 -1.82
C LEU A 569 37.95 18.59 -0.77
N ARG A 570 37.68 19.90 -0.62
CA ARG A 570 36.71 20.44 0.35
C ARG A 570 36.01 21.68 -0.21
N GLY A 571 34.72 21.80 0.12
CA GLY A 571 33.91 23.01 -0.10
C GLY A 571 33.88 23.46 -1.55
N SER A 572 34.17 24.75 -1.79
CA SER A 572 34.08 25.40 -3.10
C SER A 572 34.88 24.70 -4.21
N ARG A 573 35.95 23.97 -3.86
CA ARG A 573 36.78 23.23 -4.81
C ARG A 573 36.05 22.07 -5.50
N PHE A 574 34.96 21.56 -4.91
CA PHE A 574 34.15 20.54 -5.56
C PHE A 574 33.43 21.08 -6.80
N HIS A 575 32.86 22.28 -6.71
CA HIS A 575 32.19 22.93 -7.84
C HIS A 575 33.18 23.26 -8.96
N GLU A 576 34.35 23.78 -8.61
CA GLU A 576 35.43 24.06 -9.57
C GLU A 576 35.88 22.78 -10.28
N LYS A 577 36.13 21.70 -9.53
CA LYS A 577 36.55 20.43 -10.12
C LYS A 577 35.44 19.79 -10.96
N LYS A 578 34.17 19.88 -10.55
CA LYS A 578 33.03 19.42 -11.35
C LYS A 578 32.96 20.16 -12.68
N ALA A 579 33.01 21.49 -12.66
CA ALA A 579 32.97 22.30 -13.88
C ALA A 579 34.17 22.02 -14.81
N GLU A 580 35.36 21.78 -14.23
CA GLU A 580 36.55 21.34 -14.98
C GLU A 580 36.31 20.00 -15.68
N LEU A 581 35.79 19.00 -14.95
CA LEU A 581 35.53 17.66 -15.48
C LEU A 581 34.43 17.66 -16.53
N ASP A 582 33.33 18.39 -16.30
CA ASP A 582 32.20 18.52 -17.24
C ASP A 582 32.70 19.06 -18.59
N ARG A 583 33.47 20.15 -18.58
CA ARG A 583 34.06 20.73 -19.80
C ARG A 583 35.03 19.78 -20.50
N ARG A 584 35.83 19.03 -19.74
CA ARG A 584 36.77 18.05 -20.32
C ARG A 584 36.01 16.91 -20.98
N LEU A 585 34.98 16.40 -20.33
CA LEU A 585 34.16 15.29 -20.81
C LEU A 585 33.44 15.65 -22.12
N GLU A 586 32.95 16.88 -22.26
CA GLU A 586 32.31 17.39 -23.48
C GLU A 586 33.24 17.36 -24.70
N THR A 587 34.53 17.66 -24.50
CA THR A 587 35.53 17.76 -25.59
C THR A 587 36.35 16.48 -25.80
N ALA A 588 36.16 15.46 -24.95
CA ALA A 588 37.00 14.27 -24.91
C ALA A 588 36.74 13.29 -26.07
N SER A 589 37.82 12.65 -26.54
CA SER A 589 37.74 11.46 -27.39
C SER A 589 37.13 10.26 -26.65
N PHE A 590 36.73 9.21 -27.38
CA PHE A 590 36.13 8.02 -26.78
C PHE A 590 37.04 7.37 -25.73
N GLU A 591 38.34 7.28 -26.02
CA GLU A 591 39.34 6.67 -25.13
C GLU A 591 39.65 7.54 -23.89
N GLU A 592 39.49 8.85 -23.99
CA GLU A 592 39.71 9.78 -22.86
C GLU A 592 38.53 9.84 -21.91
N LYS A 593 37.30 9.63 -22.42
CA LYS A 593 36.07 9.69 -21.62
C LYS A 593 36.12 8.78 -20.40
N GLU A 594 36.59 7.55 -20.56
CA GLU A 594 36.68 6.59 -19.46
C GLU A 594 37.61 7.08 -18.34
N ARG A 595 38.76 7.66 -18.70
CA ARG A 595 39.71 8.22 -17.72
C ARG A 595 39.12 9.43 -17.00
N ILE A 596 38.41 10.29 -17.73
CA ILE A 596 37.75 11.47 -17.15
C ILE A 596 36.61 11.04 -16.21
N LEU A 597 35.84 10.02 -16.58
CA LEU A 597 34.77 9.47 -15.74
C LEU A 597 35.32 8.94 -14.40
N ASP A 598 36.46 8.24 -14.38
CA ASP A 598 37.09 7.81 -13.12
C ASP A 598 37.52 9.01 -12.24
N GLU A 599 37.93 10.13 -12.83
CA GLU A 599 38.28 11.34 -12.07
C GLU A 599 37.08 11.94 -11.31
N TYR A 600 35.82 11.67 -11.71
CA TYR A 600 34.65 12.12 -10.93
C TYR A 600 34.58 11.48 -9.54
N ASN A 601 35.27 10.36 -9.30
CA ASN A 601 35.27 9.68 -8.00
C ASN A 601 35.88 10.53 -6.86
N VAL A 602 36.51 11.67 -7.18
CA VAL A 602 36.99 12.65 -6.19
C VAL A 602 35.89 13.57 -5.64
N LEU A 603 34.71 13.59 -6.27
CA LEU A 603 33.56 14.40 -5.89
C LEU A 603 32.59 13.60 -5.01
N PRO A 604 31.73 14.26 -4.21
CA PRO A 604 30.61 13.58 -3.55
C PRO A 604 29.64 13.03 -4.60
N ILE A 605 28.96 11.91 -4.28
CA ILE A 605 28.11 11.19 -5.26
C ILE A 605 27.05 12.10 -5.90
N SER A 606 26.49 13.05 -5.15
CA SER A 606 25.50 14.02 -5.63
C SER A 606 26.04 14.98 -6.70
N MET A 607 27.36 15.09 -6.86
CA MET A 607 28.04 15.93 -7.84
C MET A 607 28.71 15.12 -8.96
N ARG A 608 28.68 13.79 -8.91
CA ARG A 608 29.31 12.93 -9.93
C ARG A 608 28.46 12.88 -11.20
N HIS A 609 29.11 12.67 -12.34
CA HIS A 609 28.39 12.33 -13.56
C HIS A 609 27.73 10.94 -13.40
N PRO A 610 26.45 10.73 -13.78
CA PRO A 610 25.75 9.46 -13.56
C PRO A 610 26.49 8.24 -14.13
N GLN A 611 27.04 8.38 -15.34
CA GLN A 611 27.81 7.31 -16.00
C GLN A 611 29.03 6.86 -15.17
N ALA A 612 29.72 7.79 -14.50
CA ALA A 612 30.87 7.44 -13.65
C ALA A 612 30.45 6.60 -12.44
N VAL A 613 29.29 6.93 -11.84
CA VAL A 613 28.71 6.18 -10.72
C VAL A 613 28.34 4.77 -11.17
N PHE A 614 27.53 4.64 -12.24
CA PHE A 614 27.07 3.33 -12.73
C PHE A 614 28.23 2.45 -13.18
N GLN A 615 29.22 3.00 -13.89
CA GLN A 615 30.39 2.24 -14.34
C GLN A 615 31.21 1.70 -13.17
N THR A 616 31.46 2.54 -12.16
CA THR A 616 32.23 2.11 -10.97
C THR A 616 31.47 1.06 -10.17
N PHE A 617 30.14 1.22 -10.04
CA PHE A 617 29.29 0.28 -9.30
C PHE A 617 29.19 -1.08 -10.00
N LEU A 618 28.94 -1.10 -11.31
CA LEU A 618 28.90 -2.32 -12.12
C LEU A 618 30.26 -3.03 -12.11
N GLY A 619 31.37 -2.28 -12.22
CA GLY A 619 32.72 -2.86 -12.18
C GLY A 619 32.99 -3.65 -10.89
N VAL A 620 32.57 -3.14 -9.73
CA VAL A 620 32.70 -3.86 -8.45
C VAL A 620 31.86 -5.14 -8.42
N LEU A 621 30.63 -5.09 -8.91
CA LEU A 621 29.73 -6.25 -8.96
C LEU A 621 30.27 -7.32 -9.93
N ASP A 622 30.71 -6.92 -11.12
CA ASP A 622 31.28 -7.81 -12.14
C ASP A 622 32.57 -8.47 -11.65
N GLU A 623 33.46 -7.69 -11.01
CA GLU A 623 34.67 -8.23 -10.38
C GLU A 623 34.31 -9.28 -9.31
N THR A 624 33.32 -9.00 -8.47
CA THR A 624 32.84 -9.92 -7.43
C THR A 624 32.28 -11.20 -8.06
N VAL A 625 31.44 -11.09 -9.09
CA VAL A 625 30.88 -12.22 -9.84
C VAL A 625 31.98 -13.08 -10.48
N SER A 626 33.08 -12.47 -10.93
CA SER A 626 34.21 -13.17 -11.52
C SER A 626 35.02 -13.99 -10.50
N LYS A 627 35.06 -13.56 -9.23
CA LYS A 627 35.77 -14.24 -8.13
C LYS A 627 34.94 -15.35 -7.49
N LEU A 628 33.61 -15.25 -7.53
CA LEU A 628 32.71 -16.28 -7.00
C LEU A 628 32.82 -17.59 -7.80
N PRO A 629 32.73 -18.75 -7.14
CA PRO A 629 32.85 -20.05 -7.81
C PRO A 629 31.80 -20.21 -8.91
N LYS A 630 32.17 -20.97 -9.96
CA LYS A 630 31.20 -21.38 -10.99
C LYS A 630 30.15 -22.28 -10.36
N GLU A 631 28.91 -22.14 -10.82
CA GLU A 631 27.81 -22.99 -10.39
C GLU A 631 28.19 -24.43 -10.76
N ALA A 632 28.19 -25.33 -9.78
CA ALA A 632 28.14 -26.75 -10.09
C ALA A 632 26.71 -27.02 -10.59
N ASP A 633 26.57 -27.70 -11.72
CA ASP A 633 25.31 -28.28 -12.15
C ASP A 633 24.91 -29.35 -11.12
N GLU A 634 24.33 -28.93 -9.99
CA GLU A 634 23.82 -29.83 -8.95
C GLU A 634 22.47 -30.42 -9.38
N GLU A 635 22.46 -31.15 -10.49
CA GLU A 635 21.45 -32.19 -10.77
C GLU A 635 21.82 -33.55 -10.15
N GLU A 636 23.00 -33.70 -9.54
CA GLU A 636 23.48 -34.97 -8.97
C GLU A 636 23.55 -35.06 -7.43
N ALA A 637 23.13 -34.05 -6.68
CA ALA A 637 23.05 -34.14 -5.20
C ALA A 637 21.77 -34.85 -4.68
N GLY A 638 20.90 -35.33 -5.58
CA GLY A 638 19.65 -36.03 -5.25
C GLY A 638 19.73 -37.57 -5.30
N LYS A 639 20.90 -38.18 -5.52
CA LYS A 639 21.03 -39.64 -5.71
C LYS A 639 21.87 -40.40 -4.67
N GLU A 640 22.41 -39.74 -3.65
CA GLU A 640 23.07 -40.41 -2.52
C GLU A 640 22.35 -40.15 -1.19
N ALA A 641 21.08 -40.54 -1.12
CA ALA A 641 20.48 -41.00 0.13
C ALA A 641 19.98 -42.42 -0.13
N GLY A 642 20.78 -43.39 0.33
CA GLY A 642 20.59 -44.80 0.06
C GLY A 642 19.19 -45.29 0.41
N VAL A 643 18.65 -46.07 -0.51
CA VAL A 643 17.61 -47.06 -0.25
C VAL A 643 18.14 -48.00 0.83
N ASP A 644 17.63 -47.86 2.05
CA ASP A 644 17.56 -49.00 2.96
C ASP A 644 16.09 -49.33 3.21
N SER A 645 15.70 -50.42 2.55
CA SER A 645 14.40 -51.04 2.64
C SER A 645 14.35 -51.92 3.88
N SER A 646 13.65 -51.47 4.92
CA SER A 646 13.01 -52.42 5.84
C SER A 646 11.65 -51.89 6.29
N ARG A 647 10.64 -52.66 5.91
CA ARG A 647 9.26 -52.59 6.39
C ARG A 647 9.23 -52.99 7.85
N GLU A 648 8.67 -52.16 8.72
CA GLU A 648 7.88 -52.63 9.84
C GLU A 648 6.60 -51.77 9.97
N GLU A 649 5.48 -52.44 9.73
CA GLU A 649 4.16 -51.98 10.14
C GLU A 649 4.09 -51.99 11.68
N ASN A 650 3.60 -50.92 12.30
CA ASN A 650 2.82 -51.04 13.52
C ASN A 650 1.91 -49.82 13.78
N GLN A 651 0.71 -50.16 14.22
CA GLN A 651 -0.43 -49.32 14.59
C GLN A 651 -0.18 -48.44 15.83
N PRO A 652 -1.07 -47.48 16.12
CA PRO A 652 -0.82 -46.40 17.06
C PRO A 652 -1.07 -46.85 18.49
N ASP A 653 -0.17 -46.51 19.41
CA ASP A 653 -0.43 -46.63 20.84
C ASP A 653 -0.40 -45.27 21.53
N LYS A 654 -1.36 -45.13 22.44
CA LYS A 654 -1.68 -43.96 23.24
C LYS A 654 -0.61 -43.73 24.32
N ASP A 655 -0.69 -42.53 24.89
CA ASP A 655 0.00 -42.03 26.09
C ASP A 655 1.42 -41.49 25.91
N VAL A 656 1.52 -40.16 25.73
CA VAL A 656 2.56 -39.39 26.41
C VAL A 656 1.93 -38.20 27.12
N ARG A 657 2.07 -38.26 28.44
CA ARG A 657 1.69 -37.25 29.42
C ARG A 657 2.33 -35.90 29.13
N ALA A 658 1.53 -34.87 29.37
CA ALA A 658 1.96 -33.48 29.50
C ALA A 658 3.20 -33.35 30.40
N ILE A 659 4.26 -32.80 29.82
CA ILE A 659 5.27 -32.05 30.57
C ILE A 659 5.34 -30.69 29.89
N THR A 660 4.75 -29.72 30.58
CA THR A 660 4.87 -28.29 30.34
C THR A 660 6.34 -27.89 30.41
N ASN A 661 6.90 -27.44 29.29
CA ASN A 661 8.01 -26.49 29.28
C ASN A 661 7.55 -25.29 28.45
N ASP A 662 6.95 -24.35 29.16
CA ASP A 662 6.80 -22.96 28.76
C ASP A 662 8.21 -22.36 28.64
N GLU A 663 8.70 -22.25 27.41
CA GLU A 663 9.51 -21.14 26.91
C GLU A 663 9.58 -21.27 25.39
N ALA A 664 8.50 -20.86 24.73
CA ALA A 664 8.45 -20.77 23.28
C ALA A 664 9.48 -19.76 22.78
N SER A 665 10.61 -20.24 22.26
CA SER A 665 11.47 -19.45 21.37
C SER A 665 10.70 -19.20 20.08
N LYS A 666 9.95 -18.09 20.03
CA LYS A 666 9.30 -17.62 18.80
C LYS A 666 10.38 -16.97 17.93
N ASP A 667 10.93 -17.72 17.00
CA ASP A 667 11.73 -17.16 15.91
C ASP A 667 10.86 -16.17 15.12
N VAL A 668 11.44 -15.03 14.71
CA VAL A 668 10.71 -13.96 14.03
C VAL A 668 10.79 -14.19 12.52
N LYS A 669 9.65 -14.25 11.81
CA LYS A 669 9.66 -14.22 10.35
C LYS A 669 10.02 -12.81 9.87
N ILE A 670 10.96 -12.70 8.93
CA ILE A 670 11.40 -11.40 8.38
C ILE A 670 10.24 -10.68 7.67
N GLU A 671 9.31 -11.43 7.09
CA GLU A 671 8.12 -10.86 6.48
C GLU A 671 7.26 -10.09 7.50
N ASP A 672 7.18 -10.55 8.75
CA ASP A 672 6.48 -9.86 9.84
C ASP A 672 7.19 -8.56 10.23
N VAL A 673 8.53 -8.55 10.16
CA VAL A 673 9.35 -7.36 10.37
C VAL A 673 9.00 -6.31 9.30
N LEU A 674 8.96 -6.68 8.02
CA LEU A 674 8.64 -5.76 6.91
C LEU A 674 7.13 -5.53 6.69
N SER A 675 6.24 -6.20 7.40
CA SER A 675 4.78 -6.21 7.13
C SER A 675 4.04 -4.96 7.58
N GLN A 676 4.69 -4.07 8.34
CA GLN A 676 4.08 -2.80 8.74
C GLN A 676 4.35 -1.73 7.67
N ARG A 677 3.71 -1.89 6.50
CA ARG A 677 3.41 -0.72 5.67
C ARG A 677 2.48 0.16 6.49
N ALA A 678 2.98 1.30 6.94
CA ALA A 678 2.08 2.36 7.40
C ALA A 678 1.08 2.63 6.27
N PRO A 679 -0.24 2.71 6.54
CA PRO A 679 -1.11 3.44 5.63
C PRO A 679 -0.48 4.82 5.45
N SER A 680 -0.38 5.25 4.19
CA SER A 680 0.14 6.56 3.79
C SER A 680 -0.14 7.62 4.86
N GLY A 681 0.93 8.11 5.48
CA GLY A 681 1.00 9.27 6.38
C GLY A 681 -0.19 9.51 7.32
N SER A 682 -0.10 9.07 8.56
CA SER A 682 -0.57 9.90 9.69
C SER A 682 0.18 9.59 10.98
N LYS A 683 0.68 10.65 11.63
CA LYS A 683 1.30 10.59 12.95
C LYS A 683 0.23 10.18 13.97
N SER A 684 0.26 8.94 14.47
CA SER A 684 -0.52 8.57 15.65
C SER A 684 0.24 8.99 16.91
N ALA A 685 -0.26 10.01 17.61
CA ALA A 685 0.12 10.26 19.00
C ALA A 685 -0.46 9.14 19.88
N SER A 686 0.41 8.51 20.66
CA SER A 686 0.06 7.42 21.56
C SER A 686 -0.81 7.90 22.73
N THR A 687 -2.02 7.32 22.87
CA THR A 687 -2.69 7.22 24.17
C THR A 687 -2.28 5.92 24.83
N LYS A 688 -1.37 6.02 25.80
CA LYS A 688 -0.97 4.93 26.69
C LYS A 688 -2.18 4.45 27.50
N ASN A 689 -2.52 3.17 27.40
CA ASN A 689 -3.25 2.44 28.44
C ASN A 689 -2.32 1.36 29.00
N VAL A 690 -1.78 1.63 30.19
CA VAL A 690 -1.11 0.63 31.03
C VAL A 690 -2.18 0.09 32.00
N PRO A 691 -2.30 -1.24 32.19
CA PRO A 691 -3.22 -1.80 33.17
C PRO A 691 -2.68 -1.58 34.60
N LEU A 692 -3.42 -0.83 35.41
CA LEU A 692 -3.15 -0.65 36.84
C LEU A 692 -3.60 -1.88 37.63
N ILE A 693 -2.64 -2.65 38.13
CA ILE A 693 -2.85 -3.62 39.22
C ILE A 693 -2.78 -2.87 40.54
N ALA A 694 -3.81 -3.05 41.36
CA ALA A 694 -3.99 -2.44 42.66
C ALA A 694 -3.12 -3.10 43.75
N SER A 695 -2.50 -2.30 44.62
CA SER A 695 -2.25 -2.69 46.02
C SER A 695 -1.98 -1.49 46.96
N SER A 696 -2.76 -1.46 48.05
CA SER A 696 -2.46 -0.98 49.41
C SER A 696 -1.91 0.45 49.69
N LEU A 697 -2.82 1.33 50.13
CA LEU A 697 -2.83 2.20 51.35
C LEU A 697 -1.59 2.21 52.30
N PRO A 698 -1.36 3.24 53.19
CA PRO A 698 -2.32 4.24 53.70
C PRO A 698 -1.84 5.71 54.03
N LYS A 699 -2.86 6.59 54.15
CA LYS A 699 -3.10 7.64 55.19
C LYS A 699 -2.34 8.98 55.23
N LYS A 700 -3.19 10.02 55.12
CA LYS A 700 -3.31 11.26 55.95
C LYS A 700 -2.27 12.38 55.77
N ARG A 701 -2.75 13.55 55.33
CA ARG A 701 -2.94 14.73 56.20
C ARG A 701 -3.84 15.79 55.54
N LYS A 702 -4.60 16.47 56.40
CA LYS A 702 -5.67 17.44 56.15
C LYS A 702 -5.13 18.88 56.28
N PHE A 703 -5.72 19.78 55.48
CA PHE A 703 -5.98 21.23 55.68
C PHE A 703 -4.78 22.17 56.00
N THR A 704 -4.64 23.30 55.30
CA THR A 704 -5.33 24.56 55.67
C THR A 704 -5.29 25.62 54.55
N GLU A 705 -6.23 26.57 54.67
CA GLU A 705 -6.68 27.62 53.75
C GLU A 705 -5.76 28.85 53.63
N HIS A 706 -5.98 29.62 52.54
CA HIS A 706 -6.09 31.11 52.39
C HIS A 706 -5.56 31.48 50.98
N SER A 707 -6.02 32.46 50.20
CA SER A 707 -7.18 33.37 50.11
C SER A 707 -6.88 34.31 48.91
N GLY A 708 -7.90 34.86 48.23
CA GLY A 708 -7.78 36.01 47.30
C GLY A 708 -7.33 35.71 45.85
N THR A 709 -7.92 36.21 44.77
CA THR A 709 -9.07 37.11 44.54
C THR A 709 -9.34 37.08 43.03
N CYS A 710 -10.62 37.23 42.66
CA CYS A 710 -11.17 37.18 41.32
C CYS A 710 -10.95 38.50 40.57
N CYS A 711 -10.71 38.46 39.25
CA CYS A 711 -11.35 39.34 38.25
C CYS A 711 -10.91 38.98 36.81
N SER A 712 -11.90 38.89 35.93
CA SER A 712 -11.84 38.55 34.51
C SER A 712 -11.92 39.83 33.62
N PRO A 713 -12.19 39.77 32.29
CA PRO A 713 -11.22 40.07 31.26
C PRO A 713 -11.58 41.31 30.40
N LYS A 714 -10.63 41.86 29.63
CA LYS A 714 -10.93 42.83 28.56
C LYS A 714 -10.23 42.47 27.25
N HIS A 715 -11.07 42.34 26.23
CA HIS A 715 -10.77 42.32 24.79
C HIS A 715 -9.95 43.53 24.32
N LEU A 716 -9.17 43.34 23.25
CA LEU A 716 -8.94 44.26 22.11
C LEU A 716 -7.99 43.54 21.13
N LYS A 717 -8.52 42.97 20.03
CA LYS A 717 -8.58 43.49 18.65
C LYS A 717 -7.21 43.71 17.97
N LEU A 718 -7.01 42.89 16.93
CA LEU A 718 -6.03 43.02 15.85
C LEU A 718 -6.39 44.18 14.91
N SER A 719 -5.37 44.91 14.46
CA SER A 719 -5.34 45.57 13.15
C SER A 719 -3.89 45.84 12.71
N GLU A 720 -3.59 45.36 11.50
CA GLU A 720 -2.74 46.02 10.49
C GLU A 720 -1.23 46.17 10.75
N ILE A 721 -0.44 45.41 9.98
CA ILE A 721 0.88 45.86 9.51
C ILE A 721 0.91 45.66 7.99
N SER A 722 0.87 46.79 7.28
CA SER A 722 1.25 46.96 5.89
C SER A 722 2.77 47.09 5.74
N GLU A 723 3.23 46.71 4.57
CA GLU A 723 4.58 46.81 4.02
C GLU A 723 5.27 48.17 4.23
N ALA A 724 6.59 48.13 4.44
CA ALA A 724 7.54 49.07 3.83
C ALA A 724 8.99 48.59 3.96
N HIS A 725 9.64 48.38 2.82
CA HIS A 725 11.08 48.29 2.65
C HIS A 725 11.77 49.63 3.01
N SER A 726 12.93 49.59 3.66
CA SER A 726 14.02 50.53 3.37
C SER A 726 15.38 49.98 3.80
N CYS A 727 16.34 50.06 2.87
CA CYS A 727 17.75 49.73 3.03
C CYS A 727 18.52 50.72 3.92
N GLY A 728 19.58 50.20 4.55
CA GLY A 728 20.68 50.91 5.21
C GLY A 728 21.32 49.89 6.15
N GLY A 729 22.56 49.43 6.02
CA GLY A 729 23.79 50.14 5.68
C GLY A 729 24.76 49.89 6.84
N VAL A 730 25.57 48.83 6.69
CA VAL A 730 26.88 48.53 7.30
C VAL A 730 27.14 49.00 8.74
N ASP A 731 27.36 48.05 9.66
CA ASP A 731 28.56 48.07 10.50
C ASP A 731 28.95 46.68 11.04
N ASN A 732 30.25 46.43 10.96
CA ASN A 732 30.98 45.25 11.38
C ASN A 732 30.95 45.11 12.92
N GLU A 733 30.54 43.96 13.45
CA GLU A 733 31.16 43.44 14.68
C GLU A 733 31.14 41.91 14.70
N ARG A 734 32.34 41.33 14.58
CA ARG A 734 32.64 39.91 14.79
C ARG A 734 32.44 39.58 16.28
N SER A 735 31.44 38.78 16.61
CA SER A 735 31.43 37.98 17.83
C SER A 735 31.48 36.50 17.49
N ARG A 736 32.69 35.92 17.65
CA ARG A 736 32.89 34.47 17.71
C ARG A 736 32.34 33.98 19.06
N SER A 737 31.12 33.47 19.10
CA SER A 737 30.69 32.58 20.18
C SER A 737 30.92 31.13 19.75
N THR A 738 31.90 30.49 20.38
CA THR A 738 32.14 29.06 20.26
C THR A 738 31.03 28.30 20.97
N ASP A 739 30.10 27.71 20.21
CA ASP A 739 29.13 26.75 20.75
C ASP A 739 29.82 25.41 21.04
N SER A 740 30.24 25.24 22.30
CA SER A 740 30.90 24.04 22.79
C SER A 740 29.95 22.87 23.08
N ASN A 741 28.64 23.00 22.85
CA ASN A 741 27.63 21.99 23.18
C ASN A 741 26.97 21.29 21.98
N ALA A 742 27.39 21.58 20.74
CA ALA A 742 26.88 20.85 19.57
C ALA A 742 27.48 19.43 19.53
N THR A 743 26.60 18.42 19.45
CA THR A 743 26.98 17.02 19.18
C THR A 743 27.77 16.94 17.85
N PRO A 744 28.62 15.93 17.63
CA PRO A 744 29.35 15.76 16.37
C PRO A 744 28.42 15.80 15.14
N VAL A 745 27.20 15.26 15.28
CA VAL A 745 26.14 15.28 14.25
C VAL A 745 25.64 16.71 13.98
N GLN A 746 25.42 17.52 15.02
CA GLN A 746 25.03 18.92 14.86
C GLN A 746 26.16 19.77 14.22
N LYS A 747 27.41 19.48 14.55
CA LYS A 747 28.58 20.15 13.95
C LYS A 747 28.75 19.78 12.47
N GLU A 748 28.43 18.56 12.09
CA GLU A 748 28.49 18.13 10.69
C GLU A 748 27.29 18.66 9.89
N LEU A 749 26.08 18.67 10.45
CA LEU A 749 24.91 19.35 9.85
C LEU A 749 25.16 20.84 9.64
N LEU A 750 25.82 21.52 10.58
CA LEU A 750 26.23 22.92 10.45
C LEU A 750 27.32 23.10 9.36
N ARG A 751 28.29 22.18 9.27
CA ARG A 751 29.31 22.19 8.20
C ARG A 751 28.76 21.91 6.81
N MET A 752 27.69 21.12 6.72
CA MET A 752 27.00 20.81 5.46
C MET A 752 26.06 21.94 5.04
N ALA A 753 25.43 22.64 5.99
CA ALA A 753 24.60 23.83 5.74
C ALA A 753 25.43 25.04 5.23
N ASP A 754 26.69 25.17 5.65
CA ASP A 754 27.59 26.23 5.17
C ASP A 754 28.03 26.06 3.69
N GLY A 755 27.65 24.96 3.03
CA GLY A 755 27.95 24.67 1.62
C GLY A 755 26.86 25.11 0.62
N THR A 756 25.70 25.56 1.06
CA THR A 756 24.55 25.88 0.18
C THR A 756 24.38 27.38 -0.01
N THR A 757 25.12 27.95 -0.96
CA THR A 757 24.68 29.17 -1.67
C THR A 757 24.35 28.78 -3.11
N CYS A 758 23.12 28.32 -3.33
CA CYS A 758 22.56 28.28 -4.68
C CYS A 758 22.22 29.71 -5.10
N THR A 759 23.05 30.29 -5.98
CA THR A 759 22.71 31.50 -6.72
C THR A 759 21.77 31.10 -7.87
N VAL A 760 20.46 31.26 -7.65
CA VAL A 760 19.48 31.23 -8.73
C VAL A 760 19.67 32.49 -9.56
N THR A 761 20.27 32.34 -10.74
CA THR A 761 20.36 33.43 -11.72
C THR A 761 19.02 33.51 -12.45
N VAL A 762 18.12 34.38 -11.99
CA VAL A 762 16.94 34.78 -12.76
C VAL A 762 17.42 35.71 -13.87
N MET A 763 17.49 35.21 -15.11
CA MET A 763 17.61 36.09 -16.28
C MET A 763 16.30 36.85 -16.46
N VAL A 764 16.30 38.12 -16.09
CA VAL A 764 15.28 39.08 -16.51
C VAL A 764 15.62 39.46 -17.96
N GLN A 765 14.86 38.96 -18.92
CA GLN A 765 14.81 39.57 -20.26
C GLN A 765 13.90 40.79 -20.18
N GLY A 766 14.48 41.98 -20.39
CA GLY A 766 13.73 43.17 -20.77
C GLY A 766 13.59 43.21 -22.30
N ASP A 767 12.37 43.38 -22.80
CA ASP A 767 11.77 44.69 -23.17
C ASP A 767 10.25 44.57 -23.14
#